data_AF-A0A7Y6IC49-F1
#
_entry.id   AF-A0A7Y6IC49-F1
#
_cell.length_a   1.000
_cell.length_b   1.000
_cell.length_c   1.000
_cell.angle_alpha   90.00
_cell.angle_beta   90.00
_cell.angle_gamma   90.00
#
_symmetry.space_group_name_H-M   'P 1'
#
loop_
_entity.id
_entity.type
_entity.pdbx_description
1 polymer ?
#
loop_
_entity_poly.entity_id
_entity_poly.type
_entity_poly.pdbx_seq_one_letter_code
_entity_poly.pdbx_strand_id
1 'polypeptide(L)'
;MTPSFTAAQARALCADAGLLLGDARALLGEHAEALRAVRRALADVRADLSRTELASIPVSRIKDVTGGRLRIGTLERSGYATVLQVLDATPYRLQLLPGIGAQTAAQVHAAARQIATAVEQAVGIRLDIEHQDRHGGELVIALHRLVNVGPELARALEAARTLDTRLDRLLQEARPARSRLRMLFAGGERRGQAQSALASLADLLGDARETRLLLAQATADLLRPAASEFEAWSDFEHRSAEYYGLLAEVAGEPVAADEGVLPDDLLAKVGAQDLDDTHRRVSLRGYQSFGARFALAQHRVILGDEMGLGKSVEAIAVLAHLKARGATHFLVVCPTSVLVNWVREIESRSTLAVHPLHGPGRDAAREEWVRRGGVAVATLDGLHRLPVTEVGLLVVDEAHYVKNPRTRRAEAVAAWCRRTERVLFLTGTPMENRVEEFRTLVAYLQPGLAAELRGSDVVAGAHAFRRAVAPVYLRRNQQDVLRELPGRVDVEEWVEFSGADLAAYRQAVAEGNFMAMRRAAYARPDTSAKLKRLLELVADAQANGLKVIVFSYFRDVLGVVRTALDGRAHGPISGALTPARRQQEVDAFSRARGHAVLLSQIQAGGVGLNLQAASVVIMCEPQVKPSMENQAVARAHRMGQVRTVQVHRLLSVDAVDQRMLDLLGAKAELFDAYARRSDLAESTADAVDISEQALARQIVEEEQRRLAL
;
A
#
# COMPACT_ATOMS: atom_id res chain seq x y z
N MET A 1 -43.60 22.73 27.80
CA MET A 1 -43.17 23.39 29.05
C MET A 1 -41.69 23.12 29.22
N THR A 2 -40.83 24.14 29.13
CA THR A 2 -39.40 24.00 29.39
C THR A 2 -39.18 23.63 30.86
N PRO A 3 -38.34 22.63 31.18
CA PRO A 3 -38.09 22.25 32.56
C PRO A 3 -37.49 23.43 33.36
N SER A 4 -38.10 23.72 34.51
CA SER A 4 -37.63 24.79 35.41
C SER A 4 -36.57 24.22 36.34
N PHE A 5 -35.30 24.56 36.09
CA PHE A 5 -34.18 24.15 36.94
C PHE A 5 -33.99 25.11 38.11
N THR A 6 -33.82 24.57 39.32
CA THR A 6 -33.40 25.38 40.47
C THR A 6 -31.95 25.84 40.31
N ALA A 7 -31.55 26.94 40.98
CA ALA A 7 -30.16 27.40 40.94
C ALA A 7 -29.15 26.36 41.47
N ALA A 8 -29.58 25.44 42.36
CA ALA A 8 -28.75 24.33 42.82
C ALA A 8 -28.56 23.28 41.70
N GLN A 9 -29.64 22.86 41.04
CA GLN A 9 -29.59 21.94 39.90
C GLN A 9 -28.80 22.52 38.72
N ALA A 10 -28.99 23.81 38.42
CA ALA A 10 -28.23 24.51 37.39
C ALA A 10 -26.73 24.52 37.68
N ARG A 11 -26.32 24.71 38.95
CA ARG A 11 -24.92 24.63 39.36
C ARG A 11 -24.36 23.21 39.22
N ALA A 12 -25.12 22.18 39.60
CA ALA A 12 -24.70 20.79 39.46
C ALA A 12 -24.53 20.39 37.98
N LEU A 13 -25.52 20.67 37.13
CA LEU A 13 -25.44 20.41 35.68
C LEU A 13 -24.25 21.13 35.04
N CYS A 14 -24.03 22.40 35.38
CA CYS A 14 -22.86 23.14 34.87
C CYS A 14 -21.53 22.58 35.39
N ALA A 15 -21.50 22.01 36.59
CA ALA A 15 -20.29 21.39 37.15
C ALA A 15 -19.98 20.07 36.41
N ASP A 16 -20.98 19.21 36.23
CA ASP A 16 -20.85 17.93 35.53
C ASP A 16 -20.49 18.10 34.05
N ALA A 17 -21.09 19.10 33.39
CA ALA A 17 -20.72 19.50 32.03
C ALA A 17 -19.31 20.11 31.98
N GLY A 18 -18.91 20.84 33.03
CA GLY A 18 -17.56 21.37 33.16
C GLY A 18 -16.50 20.26 33.31
N LEU A 19 -16.80 19.20 34.07
CA LEU A 19 -15.94 18.02 34.18
C LEU A 19 -15.80 17.31 32.83
N LEU A 20 -16.92 17.04 32.14
CA LEU A 20 -16.91 16.41 30.82
C LEU A 20 -16.15 17.24 29.78
N LEU A 21 -16.29 18.57 29.81
CA LEU A 21 -15.49 19.47 28.98
C LEU A 21 -14.00 19.41 29.35
N GLY A 22 -13.68 19.31 30.64
CA GLY A 22 -12.33 19.09 31.14
C GLY A 22 -11.72 17.81 30.60
N ASP A 23 -12.45 16.69 30.65
CA ASP A 23 -12.03 15.39 30.11
C ASP A 23 -11.77 15.46 28.60
N ALA A 24 -12.66 16.12 27.85
CA ALA A 24 -12.51 16.34 26.41
C ALA A 24 -11.26 17.15 26.09
N ARG A 25 -11.02 18.27 26.81
CA ARG A 25 -9.83 19.11 26.63
C ARG A 25 -8.54 18.42 27.05
N ALA A 26 -8.58 17.60 28.11
CA ALA A 26 -7.45 16.80 28.55
C ALA A 26 -7.03 15.82 27.43
N LEU A 27 -7.97 15.08 26.85
CA LEU A 27 -7.70 14.18 25.73
C LEU A 27 -7.07 14.92 24.54
N LEU A 28 -7.64 16.07 24.15
CA LEU A 28 -7.10 16.89 23.05
C LEU A 28 -5.68 17.41 23.34
N GLY A 29 -5.42 17.81 24.58
CA GLY A 29 -4.11 18.25 25.05
C GLY A 29 -3.05 17.14 25.01
N GLU A 30 -3.37 15.98 25.58
CA GLU A 30 -2.49 14.80 25.59
C GLU A 30 -2.17 14.30 24.19
N HIS A 31 -3.18 14.24 23.32
CA HIS A 31 -2.97 13.87 21.93
C HIS A 31 -2.06 14.88 21.20
N ALA A 32 -2.26 16.17 21.42
CA ALA A 32 -1.39 17.20 20.85
C ALA A 32 0.05 17.11 21.36
N GLU A 33 0.26 16.69 22.61
CA GLU A 33 1.59 16.44 23.17
C GLU A 33 2.27 15.22 22.55
N ALA A 34 1.55 14.11 22.42
CA ALA A 34 2.04 12.92 21.75
C ALA A 34 2.46 13.23 20.30
N LEU A 35 1.66 14.00 19.56
CA LEU A 35 2.02 14.47 18.21
C LEU A 35 3.27 15.36 18.20
N ARG A 36 3.46 16.23 19.19
CA ARG A 36 4.68 17.04 19.32
C ARG A 36 5.92 16.17 19.57
N ALA A 37 5.79 15.12 20.38
CA ALA A 37 6.88 14.18 20.61
C ALA A 37 7.31 13.47 19.32
N VAL A 38 6.35 12.96 18.53
CA VAL A 38 6.63 12.35 17.21
C VAL A 38 7.29 13.35 16.27
N ARG A 39 6.80 14.59 16.18
CA ARG A 39 7.39 15.62 15.29
C ARG A 39 8.83 15.98 15.67
N ARG A 40 9.16 15.99 16.96
CA ARG A 40 10.54 16.22 17.43
C ARG A 40 11.46 15.07 17.02
N ALA A 41 11.09 13.84 17.39
CA ALA A 41 11.89 12.66 17.03
C ALA A 41 12.05 12.50 15.51
N LEU A 42 11.00 12.79 14.73
CA LEU A 42 11.07 12.81 13.27
C LEU A 42 12.04 13.86 12.73
N ALA A 43 12.08 15.06 13.32
CA ALA A 43 13.03 16.10 12.92
C ALA A 43 14.48 15.67 13.15
N ASP A 44 14.75 14.98 14.26
CA ASP A 44 16.08 14.46 14.59
C ASP A 44 16.52 13.36 13.60
N VAL A 45 15.64 12.40 13.29
CA VAL A 45 15.89 11.38 12.25
C VAL A 45 16.12 12.01 10.88
N ARG A 46 15.29 13.01 10.48
CA ARG A 46 15.46 13.73 9.22
C ARG A 46 16.80 14.45 9.14
N ALA A 47 17.22 15.07 10.23
CA ALA A 47 18.49 15.79 10.29
C ALA A 47 19.68 14.84 10.06
N ASP A 48 19.69 13.68 10.72
CA ASP A 48 20.76 12.68 10.59
C ASP A 48 20.85 12.10 9.18
N LEU A 49 19.71 11.72 8.60
CA LEU A 49 19.65 11.22 7.23
C LEU A 49 20.07 12.29 6.22
N SER A 50 19.60 13.53 6.39
CA SER A 50 19.97 14.65 5.52
C SER A 50 21.46 14.95 5.60
N ARG A 51 22.07 14.90 6.79
CA ARG A 51 23.52 15.05 6.94
C ARG A 51 24.27 13.94 6.24
N THR A 52 23.82 12.69 6.37
CA THR A 52 24.42 11.54 5.68
C THR A 52 24.37 11.71 4.16
N GLU A 53 23.23 12.12 3.61
CA GLU A 53 23.08 12.40 2.18
C GLU A 53 23.93 13.61 1.74
N LEU A 54 23.93 14.71 2.47
CA LEU A 54 24.75 15.88 2.15
C LEU A 54 26.26 15.59 2.18
N ALA A 55 26.68 14.58 2.96
CA ALA A 55 28.06 14.10 2.97
C ALA A 55 28.40 13.28 1.72
N SER A 56 27.42 12.67 1.04
CA SER A 56 27.63 11.95 -0.21
C SER A 56 27.63 12.89 -1.42
N ILE A 57 26.92 14.02 -1.34
CA ILE A 57 26.77 14.97 -2.45
C ILE A 57 28.07 15.76 -2.67
N PRO A 58 28.69 15.65 -3.87
CA PRO A 58 29.90 16.40 -4.19
C PRO A 58 29.65 17.91 -4.20
N VAL A 59 30.62 18.70 -3.76
CA VAL A 59 30.58 20.18 -3.81
C VAL A 59 30.34 20.70 -5.23
N SER A 60 30.64 19.88 -6.25
CA SER A 60 30.42 20.19 -7.65
C SER A 60 28.97 20.53 -8.00
N ARG A 61 28.01 19.94 -7.28
CA ARG A 61 26.56 20.16 -7.47
C ARG A 61 26.10 21.58 -7.16
N ILE A 62 26.89 22.39 -6.44
CA ILE A 62 26.59 23.80 -6.19
C ILE A 62 26.58 24.62 -7.52
N LYS A 63 27.35 24.20 -8.53
CA LYS A 63 27.30 24.83 -9.87
C LYS A 63 25.92 24.72 -10.50
N ASP A 64 25.26 23.57 -10.34
CA ASP A 64 24.00 23.26 -11.01
C ASP A 64 22.89 24.22 -10.54
N VAL A 65 22.82 24.46 -9.23
CA VAL A 65 21.85 25.38 -8.61
C VAL A 65 22.09 26.85 -8.98
N THR A 66 23.34 27.20 -9.29
CA THR A 66 23.73 28.58 -9.63
C THR A 66 23.83 28.85 -11.13
N GLY A 67 23.38 27.91 -11.97
CA GLY A 67 23.45 28.03 -13.43
C GLY A 67 24.89 28.15 -13.95
N GLY A 68 25.84 27.49 -13.29
CA GLY A 68 27.26 27.47 -13.66
C GLY A 68 28.03 28.75 -13.36
N ARG A 69 27.42 29.75 -12.70
CA ARG A 69 28.02 31.08 -12.48
C ARG A 69 29.13 31.08 -11.42
N LEU A 70 29.15 30.09 -10.53
CA LEU A 70 30.12 30.01 -9.43
C LEU A 70 31.36 29.16 -9.78
N ARG A 71 32.56 29.72 -9.56
CA ARG A 71 33.83 29.01 -9.66
C ARG A 71 34.15 28.26 -8.37
N ILE A 72 33.69 27.02 -8.29
CA ILE A 72 33.90 26.13 -7.12
C ILE A 72 35.27 25.43 -7.05
N GLY A 73 36.12 25.51 -8.09
CA GLY A 73 37.42 24.83 -8.08
C GLY A 73 38.39 25.29 -6.97
N THR A 74 38.17 26.49 -6.42
CA THR A 74 38.91 26.95 -5.23
C THR A 74 38.46 26.23 -3.95
N LEU A 75 37.18 25.87 -3.83
CA LEU A 75 36.67 25.09 -2.70
C LEU A 75 37.23 23.67 -2.71
N GLU A 76 37.19 23.01 -3.88
CA GLU A 76 37.72 21.66 -4.09
C GLU A 76 39.21 21.58 -3.72
N ARG A 77 40.02 22.53 -4.22
CA ARG A 77 41.45 22.62 -3.89
C ARG A 77 41.74 22.93 -2.43
N SER A 78 40.77 23.50 -1.72
CA SER A 78 40.89 23.84 -0.29
C SER A 78 40.35 22.74 0.64
N GLY A 79 40.05 21.54 0.11
CA GLY A 79 39.63 20.38 0.90
C GLY A 79 38.13 20.25 1.13
N TYR A 80 37.31 21.12 0.51
CA TYR A 80 35.85 20.97 0.50
C TYR A 80 35.46 20.05 -0.66
N ALA A 81 35.23 18.78 -0.36
CA ALA A 81 34.78 17.76 -1.31
C ALA A 81 33.25 17.66 -1.39
N THR A 82 32.53 18.00 -0.33
CA THR A 82 31.08 17.72 -0.21
C THR A 82 30.27 18.97 0.13
N VAL A 83 28.97 18.93 -0.15
CA VAL A 83 28.04 20.02 0.19
C VAL A 83 27.94 20.17 1.72
N LEU A 84 27.95 19.08 2.48
CA LEU A 84 27.93 19.13 3.94
C LEU A 84 29.10 19.94 4.50
N GLN A 85 30.31 19.75 3.99
CA GLN A 85 31.48 20.50 4.46
C GLN A 85 31.34 22.01 4.23
N VAL A 86 30.69 22.42 3.14
CA VAL A 86 30.40 23.83 2.84
C VAL A 86 29.34 24.40 3.79
N LEU A 87 28.36 23.59 4.20
CA LEU A 87 27.32 23.98 5.17
C LEU A 87 27.88 24.09 6.59
N ASP A 88 28.73 23.14 7.00
CA ASP A 88 29.41 23.15 8.29
C ASP A 88 30.44 24.31 8.38
N ALA A 89 30.87 24.87 7.24
CA ALA A 89 31.65 26.10 7.19
C ALA A 89 30.77 27.36 7.21
N THR A 90 31.11 28.31 8.08
CA THR A 90 30.46 29.62 8.07
C THR A 90 30.84 30.40 6.81
N PRO A 91 29.99 31.30 6.30
CA PRO A 91 30.35 32.18 5.19
C PRO A 91 31.66 32.95 5.43
N TYR A 92 31.94 33.32 6.69
CA TYR A 92 33.22 33.93 7.08
C TYR A 92 34.42 33.01 6.85
N ARG A 93 34.33 31.73 7.24
CA ARG A 93 35.41 30.76 6.99
C ARG A 93 35.69 30.57 5.49
N LEU A 94 34.64 30.58 4.67
CA LEU A 94 34.78 30.49 3.21
C LEU A 94 35.47 31.72 2.60
N GLN A 95 35.30 32.91 3.20
CA GLN A 95 35.98 34.15 2.76
C GLN A 95 37.49 34.15 3.01
N LEU A 96 37.98 33.33 3.95
CA LEU A 96 39.41 33.21 4.22
C LEU A 96 40.15 32.44 3.10
N LEU A 97 39.41 31.82 2.17
CA LEU A 97 40.00 31.09 1.06
C LEU A 97 40.45 32.04 -0.06
N PRO A 98 41.66 31.83 -0.64
CA PRO A 98 42.19 32.70 -1.68
C PRO A 98 41.25 32.82 -2.89
N GLY A 99 40.80 34.05 -3.19
CA GLY A 99 39.95 34.33 -4.35
C GLY A 99 38.44 34.14 -4.11
N ILE A 100 37.99 33.94 -2.87
CA ILE A 100 36.56 33.93 -2.51
C ILE A 100 36.22 35.22 -1.75
N GLY A 101 35.48 36.11 -2.40
CA GLY A 101 34.97 37.34 -1.77
C GLY A 101 33.71 37.09 -0.93
N ALA A 102 33.31 38.10 -0.14
CA ALA A 102 32.14 38.01 0.75
C ALA A 102 30.85 37.63 0.03
N GLN A 103 30.61 38.20 -1.15
CA GLN A 103 29.45 37.90 -1.98
C GLN A 103 29.49 36.45 -2.50
N THR A 104 30.65 35.97 -2.95
CA THR A 104 30.82 34.60 -3.44
C THR A 104 30.61 33.59 -2.32
N ALA A 105 31.16 33.83 -1.13
CA ALA A 105 30.96 32.98 0.04
C ALA A 105 29.48 32.90 0.44
N ALA A 106 28.75 34.03 0.44
CA ALA A 106 27.33 34.06 0.73
C ALA A 106 26.51 33.28 -0.33
N GLN A 107 26.84 33.44 -1.61
CA GLN A 107 26.17 32.71 -2.71
C GLN A 107 26.42 31.21 -2.65
N VAL A 108 27.66 30.77 -2.41
CA VAL A 108 28.02 29.35 -2.23
C VAL A 108 27.24 28.75 -1.07
N HIS A 109 27.21 29.41 0.08
CA HIS A 109 26.51 28.91 1.26
C HIS A 109 24.99 28.93 1.08
N ALA A 110 24.42 29.93 0.39
CA ALA A 110 23.00 29.96 0.05
C ALA A 110 22.60 28.82 -0.91
N ALA A 111 23.41 28.56 -1.94
CA ALA A 111 23.19 27.45 -2.86
C ALA A 111 23.31 26.09 -2.14
N ALA A 112 24.30 25.93 -1.26
CA ALA A 112 24.42 24.75 -0.42
C ALA A 112 23.19 24.57 0.49
N ARG A 113 22.64 25.65 1.07
CA ARG A 113 21.38 25.59 1.84
C ARG A 113 20.19 25.22 0.98
N GLN A 114 20.11 25.69 -0.25
CA GLN A 114 19.04 25.30 -1.17
C GLN A 114 19.10 23.80 -1.50
N ILE A 115 20.31 23.25 -1.70
CA ILE A 115 20.51 21.80 -1.81
C ILE A 115 20.09 21.10 -0.51
N ALA A 116 20.49 21.62 0.66
CA ALA A 116 20.11 21.05 1.95
C ALA A 116 18.59 20.98 2.14
N THR A 117 17.87 22.06 1.85
CA THR A 117 16.40 22.08 1.91
C THR A 117 15.77 21.09 0.93
N ALA A 118 16.32 20.98 -0.28
CA ALA A 118 15.83 19.98 -1.25
C ALA A 118 16.09 18.54 -0.76
N VAL A 119 17.25 18.28 -0.16
CA VAL A 119 17.59 16.98 0.44
C VAL A 119 16.67 16.68 1.62
N GLU A 120 16.49 17.61 2.56
CA GLU A 120 15.59 17.45 3.72
C GLU A 120 14.14 17.13 3.31
N GLN A 121 13.68 17.64 2.17
CA GLN A 121 12.36 17.34 1.61
C GLN A 121 12.30 16.02 0.83
N ALA A 122 13.42 15.59 0.25
CA ALA A 122 13.51 14.39 -0.58
C ALA A 122 13.84 13.12 0.22
N VAL A 123 14.52 13.25 1.36
CA VAL A 123 14.93 12.11 2.19
C VAL A 123 13.70 11.35 2.68
N GLY A 124 13.62 10.08 2.28
CA GLY A 124 12.61 9.15 2.78
C GLY A 124 12.97 8.64 4.18
N ILE A 125 11.98 8.55 5.07
CA ILE A 125 12.18 7.99 6.40
C ILE A 125 12.03 6.48 6.33
N ARG A 126 13.11 5.76 6.67
CA ARG A 126 13.11 4.31 6.81
C ARG A 126 13.60 3.94 8.20
N LEU A 127 12.74 3.25 8.93
CA LEU A 127 13.04 2.62 10.21
C LEU A 127 13.61 1.23 9.92
N ASP A 128 14.92 1.06 10.08
CA ASP A 128 15.61 -0.20 9.85
C ASP A 128 15.61 -1.05 11.14
N ILE A 129 14.95 -2.22 11.08
CA ILE A 129 14.92 -3.15 12.20
C ILE A 129 16.26 -3.84 12.43
N GLU A 130 17.10 -3.94 11.38
CA GLU A 130 18.42 -4.56 11.43
C GLU A 130 19.48 -3.59 11.99
N HIS A 131 19.26 -2.28 11.84
CA HIS A 131 20.14 -1.22 12.33
C HIS A 131 19.35 -0.19 13.14
N GLN A 132 19.17 -0.49 14.43
CA GLN A 132 18.43 0.36 15.36
C GLN A 132 19.34 1.49 15.88
N ASP A 133 19.26 2.66 15.25
CA ASP A 133 19.90 3.87 15.76
C ASP A 133 19.05 4.54 16.86
N ARG A 134 19.70 5.43 17.62
CA ARG A 134 19.07 6.10 18.77
C ARG A 134 17.84 6.91 18.38
N HIS A 135 17.94 7.75 17.34
CA HIS A 135 16.85 8.65 16.96
C HIS A 135 15.66 7.89 16.34
N GLY A 136 15.94 6.81 15.61
CA GLY A 136 14.95 5.85 15.12
C GLY A 136 14.22 5.16 16.26
N GLY A 137 14.93 4.71 17.30
CA GLY A 137 14.33 4.17 18.52
C GLY A 137 13.41 5.17 19.22
N GLU A 138 13.86 6.42 19.39
CA GLU A 138 13.05 7.51 19.98
C GLU A 138 11.79 7.79 19.14
N LEU A 139 11.87 7.76 17.80
CA LEU A 139 10.73 7.91 16.91
C LEU A 139 9.75 6.73 17.00
N VAL A 140 10.24 5.49 17.02
CA VAL A 140 9.40 4.29 17.16
C VAL A 140 8.65 4.30 18.49
N ILE A 141 9.30 4.66 19.60
CA ILE A 141 8.65 4.78 20.91
C ILE A 141 7.55 5.87 20.90
N ALA A 142 7.83 7.03 20.29
CA ALA A 142 6.86 8.10 20.18
C ALA A 142 5.63 7.70 19.33
N LEU A 143 5.85 6.99 18.21
CA LEU A 143 4.79 6.47 17.35
C LEU A 143 3.98 5.37 18.06
N HIS A 144 4.65 4.45 18.77
CA HIS A 144 4.04 3.34 19.50
C HIS A 144 2.96 3.83 20.47
N ARG A 145 3.21 4.96 21.16
CA ARG A 145 2.23 5.59 22.07
C ARG A 145 0.89 5.89 21.38
N LEU A 146 0.91 6.36 20.14
CA LEU A 146 -0.29 6.69 19.36
C LEU A 146 -0.89 5.44 18.71
N VAL A 147 -0.06 4.55 18.16
CA VAL A 147 -0.50 3.31 17.51
C VAL A 147 -1.21 2.36 18.47
N ASN A 148 -0.82 2.35 19.75
CA ASN A 148 -1.42 1.46 20.76
C ASN A 148 -2.78 1.91 21.29
N VAL A 149 -3.12 3.19 21.21
CA VAL A 149 -4.51 3.62 21.50
C VAL A 149 -5.46 3.04 20.46
N GLY A 150 -4.97 2.81 19.25
CA GLY A 150 -5.69 2.13 18.18
C GLY A 150 -6.81 2.97 17.56
N PRO A 151 -7.75 2.33 16.84
CA PRO A 151 -8.71 3.01 15.99
C PRO A 151 -9.77 3.82 16.76
N GLU A 152 -9.97 3.53 18.06
CA GLU A 152 -10.94 4.25 18.88
C GLU A 152 -10.46 5.66 19.25
N LEU A 153 -9.15 5.96 19.14
CA LEU A 153 -8.63 7.31 19.37
C LEU A 153 -9.28 8.34 18.45
N ALA A 154 -9.47 8.02 17.17
CA ALA A 154 -10.10 8.93 16.21
C ALA A 154 -11.54 9.28 16.64
N ARG A 155 -12.31 8.28 17.07
CA ARG A 155 -13.68 8.46 17.57
C ARG A 155 -13.71 9.27 18.86
N ALA A 156 -12.78 9.00 19.78
CA ALA A 156 -12.66 9.73 21.02
C ALA A 156 -12.30 11.21 20.78
N LEU A 157 -11.37 11.49 19.86
CA LEU A 157 -10.98 12.85 19.48
C LEU A 157 -12.13 13.62 18.84
N GLU A 158 -12.91 12.98 17.96
CA GLU A 158 -14.06 13.63 17.33
C GLU A 158 -15.17 13.95 18.34
N ALA A 159 -15.46 13.00 19.23
CA ALA A 159 -16.36 13.23 20.35
C ALA A 159 -15.85 14.39 21.23
N ALA A 160 -14.54 14.43 21.53
CA ALA A 160 -13.93 15.50 22.31
C ALA A 160 -14.05 16.87 21.64
N ARG A 161 -13.78 16.99 20.33
CA ARG A 161 -13.92 18.25 19.57
C ARG A 161 -15.36 18.75 19.53
N THR A 162 -16.30 17.83 19.31
CA THR A 162 -17.74 18.13 19.33
C THR A 162 -18.16 18.63 20.71
N LEU A 163 -17.72 17.95 21.77
CA LEU A 163 -18.00 18.37 23.15
C LEU A 163 -17.33 19.69 23.51
N ASP A 164 -16.08 19.92 23.11
CA ASP A 164 -15.37 21.18 23.36
C ASP A 164 -16.14 22.36 22.77
N THR A 165 -16.52 22.27 21.50
CA THR A 165 -17.28 23.32 20.81
C THR A 165 -18.67 23.52 21.41
N ARG A 166 -19.39 22.43 21.68
CA ARG A 166 -20.80 22.48 22.09
C ARG A 166 -20.98 22.81 23.57
N LEU A 167 -20.20 22.19 24.46
CA LEU A 167 -20.27 22.42 25.91
C LEU A 167 -19.69 23.77 26.29
N ASP A 168 -18.62 24.26 25.65
CA ASP A 168 -18.08 25.59 25.98
C ASP A 168 -19.13 26.68 25.73
N ARG A 169 -19.79 26.63 24.56
CA ARG A 169 -20.90 27.55 24.23
C ARG A 169 -22.04 27.45 25.25
N LEU A 170 -22.54 26.23 25.51
CA LEU A 170 -23.66 26.01 26.44
C LEU A 170 -23.34 26.44 27.87
N LEU A 171 -22.10 26.22 28.34
CA LEU A 171 -21.65 26.65 29.66
C LEU A 171 -21.54 28.18 29.76
N GLN A 172 -21.18 28.87 28.68
CA GLN A 172 -21.20 30.33 28.61
C GLN A 172 -22.63 30.88 28.66
N GLU A 173 -23.55 30.30 27.89
CA GLU A 173 -24.96 30.69 27.84
C GLU A 173 -25.70 30.40 29.17
N ALA A 174 -25.36 29.31 29.85
CA ALA A 174 -25.94 28.94 31.15
C ALA A 174 -25.42 29.76 32.35
N ARG A 175 -24.39 30.62 32.17
CA ARG A 175 -23.76 31.41 33.25
C ARG A 175 -24.76 32.18 34.15
N PRO A 176 -25.80 32.85 33.63
CA PRO A 176 -26.75 33.59 34.46
C PRO A 176 -27.52 32.68 35.41
N ALA A 177 -27.88 31.47 34.97
CA ALA A 177 -28.70 30.51 35.74
C ALA A 177 -27.98 29.92 36.96
N ARG A 178 -26.66 30.09 37.07
CA ARG A 178 -25.85 29.62 38.20
C ARG A 178 -26.00 30.47 39.47
N SER A 179 -26.64 31.64 39.38
CA SER A 179 -26.89 32.53 40.53
C SER A 179 -28.25 33.21 40.41
N ARG A 180 -29.04 33.16 41.49
CA ARG A 180 -30.34 33.85 41.56
C ARG A 180 -30.21 35.34 41.30
N LEU A 181 -29.16 35.98 41.83
CA LEU A 181 -28.86 37.39 41.60
C LEU A 181 -28.56 37.67 40.13
N ARG A 182 -27.69 36.87 39.49
CA ARG A 182 -27.36 37.04 38.06
C ARG A 182 -28.57 36.82 37.14
N MET A 183 -29.44 35.86 37.48
CA MET A 183 -30.71 35.66 36.79
C MET A 183 -31.64 36.86 36.94
N LEU A 184 -31.70 37.49 38.11
CA LEU A 184 -32.50 38.70 38.37
C LEU A 184 -32.03 39.92 37.55
N PHE A 185 -30.73 40.03 37.27
CA PHE A 185 -30.17 41.10 36.43
C PHE A 185 -30.06 40.77 34.93
N ALA A 186 -30.40 39.54 34.52
CA ALA A 186 -30.42 39.15 33.11
C ALA A 186 -31.73 39.59 32.41
N GLY A 187 -31.63 40.16 31.21
CA GLY A 187 -32.79 40.49 30.36
C GLY A 187 -33.58 39.24 29.91
N GLY A 188 -34.81 39.43 29.44
CA GLY A 188 -35.73 38.33 29.09
C GLY A 188 -35.16 37.33 28.08
N GLU A 189 -34.47 37.82 27.05
CA GLU A 189 -33.82 36.99 26.03
C GLU A 189 -32.68 36.14 26.62
N ARG A 190 -31.79 36.75 27.43
CA ARG A 190 -30.70 36.03 28.14
C ARG A 190 -31.22 34.99 29.12
N ARG A 191 -32.37 35.22 29.77
CA ARG A 191 -33.01 34.23 30.65
C ARG A 191 -33.51 33.03 29.85
N GLY A 192 -34.15 33.27 28.71
CA GLY A 192 -34.61 32.22 27.80
C GLY A 192 -33.46 31.38 27.27
N GLN A 193 -32.38 32.02 26.81
CA GLN A 193 -31.15 31.35 26.37
C GLN A 193 -30.53 30.50 27.49
N ALA A 194 -30.39 31.02 28.70
CA ALA A 194 -29.81 30.27 29.82
C ALA A 194 -30.64 29.03 30.21
N GLN A 195 -31.98 29.12 30.15
CA GLN A 195 -32.86 27.98 30.41
C GLN A 195 -32.80 26.93 29.28
N SER A 196 -32.77 27.37 28.02
CA SER A 196 -32.60 26.50 26.87
C SER A 196 -31.26 25.77 26.92
N ALA A 197 -30.18 26.49 27.24
CA ALA A 197 -28.85 25.92 27.39
C ALA A 197 -28.81 24.86 28.51
N LEU A 198 -29.45 25.10 29.66
CA LEU A 198 -29.55 24.11 30.74
C LEU A 198 -30.32 22.85 30.33
N ALA A 199 -31.41 22.99 29.56
CA ALA A 199 -32.15 21.85 29.04
C ALA A 199 -31.28 21.03 28.06
N SER A 200 -30.55 21.70 27.17
CA SER A 200 -29.61 21.03 26.27
C SER A 200 -28.45 20.37 27.01
N LEU A 201 -27.93 20.96 28.09
CA LEU A 201 -26.90 20.34 28.93
C LEU A 201 -27.41 19.08 29.63
N ALA A 202 -28.64 19.12 30.17
CA ALA A 202 -29.24 17.97 30.84
C ALA A 202 -29.44 16.79 29.88
N ASP A 203 -29.90 17.06 28.66
CA ASP A 203 -30.05 16.06 27.59
C ASP A 203 -28.70 15.43 27.22
N LEU A 204 -27.69 16.28 26.96
CA LEU A 204 -26.35 15.84 26.58
C LEU A 204 -25.68 14.99 27.69
N LEU A 205 -25.88 15.35 28.95
CA LEU A 205 -25.34 14.61 30.10
C LEU A 205 -26.08 13.30 30.39
N GLY A 206 -27.37 13.21 30.06
CA GLY A 206 -28.18 12.00 30.24
C GLY A 206 -27.61 10.80 29.48
N ASP A 207 -27.07 11.04 28.29
CA ASP A 207 -26.51 10.01 27.40
C ASP A 207 -24.97 9.97 27.42
N ALA A 208 -24.31 10.82 28.22
CA ALA A 208 -22.86 10.99 28.16
C ALA A 208 -22.03 9.83 28.76
N ARG A 209 -22.65 8.78 29.33
CA ARG A 209 -21.91 7.73 30.05
C ARG A 209 -20.90 7.00 29.16
N GLU A 210 -21.31 6.57 27.97
CA GLU A 210 -20.42 5.90 27.01
C GLU A 210 -19.34 6.84 26.51
N THR A 211 -19.69 8.10 26.25
CA THR A 211 -18.74 9.11 25.79
C THR A 211 -17.67 9.39 26.86
N ARG A 212 -18.06 9.52 28.14
CA ARG A 212 -17.13 9.66 29.25
C ARG A 212 -16.16 8.49 29.34
N LEU A 213 -16.67 7.26 29.22
CA LEU A 213 -15.83 6.07 29.26
C LEU A 213 -14.84 6.05 28.08
N LEU A 214 -15.30 6.40 26.88
CA LEU A 214 -14.47 6.50 25.68
C LEU A 214 -13.34 7.53 25.85
N LEU A 215 -13.66 8.75 26.31
CA LEU A 215 -12.67 9.80 26.55
C LEU A 215 -11.66 9.41 27.62
N ALA A 216 -12.14 8.86 28.74
CA ALA A 216 -11.29 8.43 29.85
C ALA A 216 -10.35 7.29 29.44
N GLN A 217 -10.86 6.30 28.71
CA GLN A 217 -10.05 5.18 28.21
C GLN A 217 -8.97 5.67 27.25
N ALA A 218 -9.33 6.48 26.25
CA ALA A 218 -8.36 7.02 25.29
C ALA A 218 -7.29 7.88 25.96
N THR A 219 -7.67 8.68 26.96
CA THR A 219 -6.73 9.50 27.74
C THR A 219 -5.79 8.64 28.57
N ALA A 220 -6.32 7.62 29.26
CA ALA A 220 -5.53 6.69 30.05
C ALA A 220 -4.54 5.90 29.18
N ASP A 221 -4.96 5.48 27.99
CA ASP A 221 -4.10 4.78 27.03
C ASP A 221 -2.99 5.69 26.48
N LEU A 222 -3.30 6.97 26.21
CA LEU A 222 -2.26 7.97 25.90
C LEU A 222 -1.31 8.20 27.07
N LEU A 223 -1.77 8.18 28.31
CA LEU A 223 -0.93 8.45 29.48
C LEU A 223 -0.13 7.23 29.98
N ARG A 224 -0.21 6.07 29.29
CA ARG A 224 0.60 4.91 29.66
C ARG A 224 2.10 5.25 29.62
N PRO A 225 2.91 4.66 30.51
CA PRO A 225 4.37 4.79 30.45
C PRO A 225 4.89 4.46 29.06
N ALA A 226 5.95 5.17 28.64
CA ALA A 226 6.61 4.87 27.38
C ALA A 226 7.10 3.42 27.38
N ALA A 227 6.86 2.73 26.27
CA ALA A 227 7.34 1.37 26.08
C ALA A 227 8.86 1.32 26.09
N SER A 228 9.40 0.16 26.47
CA SER A 228 10.81 -0.11 26.23
C SER A 228 11.11 -0.11 24.74
N GLU A 229 12.34 0.20 24.36
CA GLU A 229 12.78 0.17 22.97
C GLU A 229 12.51 -1.20 22.32
N PHE A 230 12.80 -2.29 23.04
CA PHE A 230 12.52 -3.65 22.58
C PHE A 230 11.03 -3.91 22.29
N GLU A 231 10.15 -3.48 23.19
CA GLU A 231 8.70 -3.63 23.02
C GLU A 231 8.20 -2.83 21.81
N ALA A 232 8.66 -1.59 21.66
CA ALA A 232 8.23 -0.72 20.58
C ALA A 232 8.71 -1.24 19.21
N TRP A 233 9.96 -1.70 19.10
CA TRP A 233 10.47 -2.34 17.88
C TRP A 233 9.79 -3.67 17.57
N SER A 234 9.49 -4.48 18.60
CA SER A 234 8.77 -5.74 18.40
C SER A 234 7.35 -5.50 17.90
N ASP A 235 6.63 -4.49 18.39
CA ASP A 235 5.31 -4.12 17.88
C ASP A 235 5.40 -3.54 16.47
N PHE A 236 6.39 -2.67 16.21
CA PHE A 236 6.69 -2.14 14.88
C PHE A 236 6.91 -3.26 13.85
N GLU A 237 7.65 -4.33 14.16
CA GLU A 237 7.86 -5.45 13.25
C GLU A 237 6.55 -6.06 12.74
N HIS A 238 5.53 -6.13 13.60
CA HIS A 238 4.24 -6.74 13.29
C HIS A 238 3.24 -5.75 12.70
N ARG A 239 3.34 -4.47 13.03
CA ARG A 239 2.38 -3.40 12.70
C ARG A 239 2.99 -2.23 11.94
N SER A 240 4.14 -2.40 11.28
CA SER A 240 4.89 -1.33 10.59
C SER A 240 4.03 -0.51 9.63
N ALA A 241 3.04 -1.13 8.97
CA ALA A 241 2.10 -0.44 8.10
C ALA A 241 1.27 0.65 8.83
N GLU A 242 0.95 0.47 10.11
CA GLU A 242 0.26 1.47 10.93
C GLU A 242 1.21 2.59 11.35
N TYR A 243 2.44 2.27 11.74
CA TYR A 243 3.47 3.24 12.12
C TYR A 243 3.79 4.21 10.99
N TYR A 244 4.12 3.68 9.81
CA TYR A 244 4.39 4.50 8.64
C TYR A 244 3.15 5.27 8.17
N GLY A 245 1.93 4.81 8.50
CA GLY A 245 0.69 5.51 8.17
C GLY A 245 0.49 6.73 9.02
N LEU A 246 0.67 6.56 10.32
CA LEU A 246 0.71 7.66 11.27
C LEU A 246 1.88 8.61 10.95
N LEU A 247 3.05 8.08 10.61
CA LEU A 247 4.21 8.91 10.27
C LEU A 247 3.92 9.80 9.06
N ALA A 248 3.36 9.26 7.98
CA ALA A 248 2.98 10.02 6.80
C ALA A 248 1.95 11.13 7.13
N GLU A 249 0.97 10.81 7.99
CA GLU A 249 -0.04 11.76 8.47
C GLU A 249 0.58 12.90 9.30
N VAL A 250 1.51 12.59 10.20
CA VAL A 250 2.18 13.57 11.08
C VAL A 250 3.19 14.42 10.33
N ALA A 251 3.94 13.80 9.41
CA ALA A 251 4.94 14.44 8.59
C ALA A 251 4.35 15.40 7.54
N GLY A 252 3.05 15.25 7.23
CA GLY A 252 2.38 15.99 6.18
C GLY A 252 3.08 15.80 4.84
N GLU A 253 3.58 14.59 4.58
CA GLU A 253 4.38 14.33 3.37
C GLU A 253 3.59 14.75 2.14
N PRO A 254 4.24 15.44 1.18
CA PRO A 254 3.61 15.79 -0.08
C PRO A 254 2.99 14.53 -0.65
N VAL A 255 1.74 14.68 -1.09
CA VAL A 255 1.09 13.65 -1.86
C VAL A 255 2.01 13.35 -3.03
N ALA A 256 2.57 12.13 -3.08
CA ALA A 256 3.31 11.63 -4.23
C ALA A 256 2.33 11.55 -5.41
N ALA A 257 2.07 12.71 -6.02
CA ALA A 257 1.64 12.82 -7.38
C ALA A 257 2.78 12.25 -8.20
N ASP A 258 2.42 11.43 -9.19
CA ASP A 258 3.34 10.95 -10.21
C ASP A 258 3.99 12.20 -10.85
N GLU A 259 5.21 12.55 -10.41
CA GLU A 259 5.93 13.77 -10.78
C GLU A 259 6.24 13.73 -12.27
N GLY A 260 5.27 14.11 -13.11
CA GLY A 260 5.45 14.33 -14.54
C GLY A 260 4.42 13.70 -15.50
N VAL A 261 3.37 13.01 -15.03
CA VAL A 261 2.40 12.35 -15.94
C VAL A 261 1.00 12.96 -15.90
N LEU A 262 0.54 13.47 -14.75
CA LEU A 262 -0.79 14.05 -14.63
C LEU A 262 -0.79 15.54 -15.01
N PRO A 263 -1.77 16.01 -15.80
CA PRO A 263 -1.98 17.43 -16.07
C PRO A 263 -2.21 18.26 -14.79
N ASP A 264 -1.71 19.50 -14.75
CA ASP A 264 -1.80 20.39 -13.57
C ASP A 264 -3.24 20.68 -13.13
N ASP A 265 -4.16 20.80 -14.08
CA ASP A 265 -5.60 21.01 -13.82
C ASP A 265 -6.21 19.79 -13.12
N LEU A 266 -5.80 18.59 -13.49
CA LEU A 266 -6.22 17.36 -12.84
C LEU A 266 -5.64 17.28 -11.42
N LEU A 267 -4.37 17.62 -11.23
CA LEU A 267 -3.73 17.67 -9.91
C LEU A 267 -4.46 18.65 -8.97
N ALA A 268 -4.78 19.85 -9.46
CA ALA A 268 -5.53 20.84 -8.69
C ALA A 268 -6.94 20.34 -8.33
N LYS A 269 -7.64 19.71 -9.29
CA LYS A 269 -8.98 19.12 -9.06
C LYS A 269 -8.94 18.02 -7.99
N VAL A 270 -7.93 17.16 -8.03
CA VAL A 270 -7.76 16.08 -7.03
C VAL A 270 -7.34 16.64 -5.68
N GLY A 271 -6.46 17.65 -5.65
CA GLY A 271 -6.04 18.32 -4.42
C GLY A 271 -7.20 19.03 -3.70
N ALA A 272 -8.15 19.59 -4.46
CA ALA A 272 -9.36 20.24 -3.93
C ALA A 272 -10.46 19.23 -3.51
N GLN A 273 -10.32 17.94 -3.83
CA GLN A 273 -11.31 16.93 -3.50
C GLN A 273 -11.24 16.57 -2.01
N ASP A 274 -12.30 16.89 -1.28
CA ASP A 274 -12.46 16.48 0.12
C ASP A 274 -12.50 14.96 0.25
N LEU A 275 -11.90 14.46 1.34
CA LEU A 275 -11.94 13.05 1.74
C LEU A 275 -12.39 12.92 3.20
N ASP A 276 -13.70 12.92 3.41
CA ASP A 276 -14.34 12.58 4.68
C ASP A 276 -13.94 11.18 5.17
N ASP A 277 -13.41 11.11 6.39
CA ASP A 277 -12.89 9.90 7.02
C ASP A 277 -13.75 9.37 8.17
N THR A 278 -14.95 9.91 8.38
CA THR A 278 -15.88 9.56 9.48
C THR A 278 -16.11 8.05 9.63
N HIS A 279 -16.18 7.32 8.51
CA HIS A 279 -16.45 5.87 8.49
C HIS A 279 -15.19 5.01 8.26
N ARG A 280 -13.99 5.61 8.24
CA ARG A 280 -12.71 4.93 8.06
C ARG A 280 -12.05 4.67 9.42
N ARG A 281 -11.42 3.52 9.59
CA ARG A 281 -10.71 3.12 10.84
C ARG A 281 -9.20 3.01 10.69
N VAL A 282 -8.67 3.32 9.51
CA VAL A 282 -7.25 3.18 9.16
C VAL A 282 -6.70 4.50 8.63
N SER A 283 -5.47 4.86 8.96
CA SER A 283 -4.77 5.99 8.33
C SER A 283 -4.32 5.64 6.91
N LEU A 284 -4.40 6.62 6.01
CA LEU A 284 -3.96 6.47 4.62
C LEU A 284 -2.57 7.04 4.46
N ARG A 285 -1.75 6.42 3.62
CA ARG A 285 -0.55 7.08 3.07
C ARG A 285 -0.93 8.26 2.20
N GLY A 286 0.00 9.19 1.99
CA GLY A 286 -0.20 10.35 1.11
C GLY A 286 -0.66 9.93 -0.29
N TYR A 287 -0.01 8.93 -0.88
CA TYR A 287 -0.42 8.37 -2.16
C TYR A 287 -1.82 7.71 -2.06
N GLN A 288 -2.12 6.93 -1.02
CA GLN A 288 -3.45 6.29 -0.89
C GLN A 288 -4.58 7.32 -0.80
N SER A 289 -4.35 8.40 -0.06
CA SER A 289 -5.28 9.53 0.03
C SER A 289 -5.50 10.17 -1.35
N PHE A 290 -4.44 10.34 -2.14
CA PHE A 290 -4.54 10.81 -3.53
C PHE A 290 -5.34 9.88 -4.42
N GLY A 291 -5.09 8.57 -4.36
CA GLY A 291 -5.79 7.58 -5.19
C GLY A 291 -7.29 7.58 -4.89
N ALA A 292 -7.67 7.68 -3.61
CA ALA A 292 -9.06 7.83 -3.20
C ALA A 292 -9.69 9.15 -3.69
N ARG A 293 -8.98 10.28 -3.55
CA ARG A 293 -9.44 11.59 -4.07
C ARG A 293 -9.55 11.60 -5.60
N PHE A 294 -8.62 10.95 -6.29
CA PHE A 294 -8.64 10.79 -7.75
C PHE A 294 -9.90 10.05 -8.19
N ALA A 295 -10.20 8.92 -7.54
CA ALA A 295 -11.41 8.15 -7.82
C ALA A 295 -12.70 8.94 -7.53
N LEU A 296 -12.73 9.74 -6.45
CA LEU A 296 -13.86 10.62 -6.13
C LEU A 296 -14.04 11.74 -7.17
N ALA A 297 -12.96 12.42 -7.54
CA ALA A 297 -12.98 13.56 -8.45
C ALA A 297 -13.31 13.17 -9.91
N GLN A 298 -12.93 11.97 -10.33
CA GLN A 298 -13.12 11.48 -11.71
C GLN A 298 -14.31 10.54 -11.87
N HIS A 299 -14.90 10.04 -10.77
CA HIS A 299 -16.06 9.14 -10.70
C HIS A 299 -15.83 7.74 -11.31
N ARG A 300 -15.24 7.64 -12.51
CA ARG A 300 -15.05 6.40 -13.27
C ARG A 300 -13.60 6.24 -13.67
N VAL A 301 -12.87 5.40 -12.94
CA VAL A 301 -11.41 5.28 -13.08
C VAL A 301 -10.90 3.86 -12.92
N ILE A 302 -9.66 3.67 -13.37
CA ILE A 302 -8.82 2.50 -13.16
C ILE A 302 -7.68 2.89 -12.22
N LEU A 303 -7.62 2.25 -11.05
CA LEU A 303 -6.44 2.27 -10.18
C LEU A 303 -5.55 1.08 -10.54
N GLY A 304 -4.49 1.41 -11.26
CA GLY A 304 -3.48 0.52 -11.80
C GLY A 304 -2.24 0.35 -10.93
N ASP A 305 -2.28 0.80 -9.68
CA ASP A 305 -1.11 0.79 -8.79
C ASP A 305 -0.48 -0.58 -8.70
N GLU A 306 0.84 -0.59 -8.54
CA GLU A 306 1.60 -1.81 -8.35
C GLU A 306 1.01 -2.63 -7.18
N MET A 307 1.12 -3.95 -7.29
CA MET A 307 0.63 -4.87 -6.26
C MET A 307 1.25 -4.54 -4.92
N GLY A 308 0.52 -4.68 -3.82
CA GLY A 308 1.06 -4.38 -2.49
C GLY A 308 0.90 -2.93 -2.02
N LEU A 309 0.53 -1.98 -2.90
CA LEU A 309 0.29 -0.58 -2.52
C LEU A 309 -1.03 -0.31 -1.76
N GLY A 310 -1.90 -1.30 -1.63
CA GLY A 310 -3.12 -1.19 -0.83
C GLY A 310 -4.34 -0.62 -1.56
N LYS A 311 -4.52 -0.94 -2.85
CA LYS A 311 -5.70 -0.56 -3.66
C LYS A 311 -7.05 -0.79 -2.97
N SER A 312 -7.19 -1.90 -2.23
CA SER A 312 -8.40 -2.20 -1.45
C SER A 312 -8.68 -1.15 -0.37
N VAL A 313 -7.64 -0.61 0.27
CA VAL A 313 -7.73 0.46 1.28
C VAL A 313 -8.20 1.77 0.64
N GLU A 314 -7.69 2.10 -0.54
CA GLU A 314 -8.12 3.27 -1.29
C GLU A 314 -9.61 3.16 -1.66
N ALA A 315 -10.04 2.00 -2.15
CA ALA A 315 -11.45 1.73 -2.42
C ALA A 315 -12.32 1.81 -1.15
N ILE A 316 -11.86 1.29 -0.02
CA ILE A 316 -12.56 1.41 1.28
C ILE A 316 -12.66 2.87 1.71
N ALA A 317 -11.65 3.70 1.46
CA ALA A 317 -11.72 5.13 1.74
C ALA A 317 -12.78 5.83 0.89
N VAL A 318 -12.91 5.49 -0.40
CA VAL A 318 -13.98 6.00 -1.27
C VAL A 318 -15.36 5.55 -0.77
N LEU A 319 -15.52 4.28 -0.36
CA LEU A 319 -16.76 3.75 0.21
C LEU A 319 -17.16 4.51 1.50
N ALA A 320 -16.20 4.70 2.41
CA ALA A 320 -16.41 5.42 3.67
C ALA A 320 -16.81 6.88 3.44
N HIS A 321 -16.15 7.56 2.50
CA HIS A 321 -16.49 8.92 2.11
C HIS A 321 -17.93 9.02 1.57
N LEU A 322 -18.29 8.16 0.62
CA LEU A 322 -19.63 8.19 0.02
C LEU A 322 -20.72 7.87 1.05
N LYS A 323 -20.43 7.00 2.03
CA LYS A 323 -21.32 6.74 3.15
C LYS A 323 -21.55 8.00 4.00
N ALA A 324 -20.49 8.75 4.29
CA ALA A 324 -20.60 10.02 5.02
C ALA A 324 -21.44 11.06 4.24
N ARG A 325 -21.39 11.01 2.90
CA ARG A 325 -22.24 11.82 2.01
C ARG A 325 -23.65 11.26 1.77
N GLY A 326 -24.04 10.18 2.47
CA GLY A 326 -25.40 9.65 2.47
C GLY A 326 -25.65 8.44 1.54
N ALA A 327 -24.66 7.96 0.80
CA ALA A 327 -24.82 6.74 0.01
C ALA A 327 -24.99 5.51 0.91
N THR A 328 -25.91 4.62 0.53
CA THR A 328 -26.32 3.49 1.39
C THR A 328 -25.89 2.14 0.85
N HIS A 329 -25.87 1.93 -0.47
CA HIS A 329 -25.60 0.63 -1.09
C HIS A 329 -24.34 0.68 -1.94
N PHE A 330 -23.45 -0.29 -1.76
CA PHE A 330 -22.21 -0.42 -2.51
C PHE A 330 -22.01 -1.87 -2.97
N LEU A 331 -21.26 -2.06 -4.06
CA LEU A 331 -20.97 -3.37 -4.62
C LEU A 331 -19.48 -3.52 -4.93
N VAL A 332 -18.86 -4.53 -4.33
CA VAL A 332 -17.50 -4.99 -4.63
C VAL A 332 -17.59 -6.32 -5.36
N VAL A 333 -17.00 -6.39 -6.55
CA VAL A 333 -16.90 -7.59 -7.37
C VAL A 333 -15.45 -8.02 -7.42
N CYS A 334 -15.15 -9.26 -7.04
CA CYS A 334 -13.78 -9.74 -6.95
C CYS A 334 -13.65 -11.23 -7.30
N PRO A 335 -12.43 -11.76 -7.55
CA PRO A 335 -12.21 -13.20 -7.64
C PRO A 335 -12.58 -13.93 -6.35
N THR A 336 -13.03 -15.18 -6.46
CA THR A 336 -13.40 -16.02 -5.31
C THR A 336 -12.28 -16.15 -4.26
N SER A 337 -11.01 -16.13 -4.70
CA SER A 337 -9.83 -16.24 -3.84
C SER A 337 -9.64 -15.06 -2.88
N VAL A 338 -10.10 -13.86 -3.25
CA VAL A 338 -9.89 -12.62 -2.45
C VAL A 338 -11.15 -12.15 -1.73
N LEU A 339 -12.30 -12.79 -1.95
CA LEU A 339 -13.58 -12.41 -1.34
C LEU A 339 -13.50 -12.35 0.18
N VAL A 340 -12.91 -13.37 0.81
CA VAL A 340 -12.75 -13.42 2.28
C VAL A 340 -11.83 -12.29 2.77
N ASN A 341 -10.81 -11.94 2.00
CA ASN A 341 -9.92 -10.82 2.33
C ASN A 341 -10.66 -9.49 2.28
N TRP A 342 -11.47 -9.26 1.24
CA TRP A 342 -12.31 -8.05 1.14
C TRP A 342 -13.26 -7.89 2.32
N VAL A 343 -13.95 -8.97 2.72
CA VAL A 343 -14.85 -8.96 3.89
C VAL A 343 -14.10 -8.51 5.14
N ARG A 344 -12.95 -9.14 5.42
CA ARG A 344 -12.11 -8.80 6.58
C ARG A 344 -11.59 -7.37 6.53
N GLU A 345 -11.13 -6.91 5.36
CA GLU A 345 -10.60 -5.55 5.21
C GLU A 345 -11.69 -4.50 5.41
N ILE A 346 -12.90 -4.70 4.89
CA ILE A 346 -14.01 -3.76 5.10
C ILE A 346 -14.38 -3.70 6.59
N GLU A 347 -14.51 -4.84 7.27
CA GLU A 347 -14.87 -4.91 8.70
C GLU A 347 -13.82 -4.27 9.61
N SER A 348 -12.54 -4.54 9.34
CA SER A 348 -11.44 -4.04 10.16
C SER A 348 -11.13 -2.57 9.89
N ARG A 349 -11.22 -2.11 8.64
CA ARG A 349 -10.76 -0.78 8.22
C ARG A 349 -11.87 0.25 8.06
N SER A 350 -13.13 -0.12 8.28
CA SER A 350 -14.26 0.80 8.20
C SER A 350 -15.36 0.48 9.21
N THR A 351 -16.36 1.35 9.32
CA THR A 351 -17.59 1.09 10.09
C THR A 351 -18.73 0.54 9.23
N LEU A 352 -18.46 0.16 7.99
CA LEU A 352 -19.48 -0.26 7.03
C LEU A 352 -19.92 -1.71 7.30
N ALA A 353 -21.23 -1.97 7.21
CA ALA A 353 -21.75 -3.33 7.22
C ALA A 353 -21.38 -4.04 5.90
N VAL A 354 -20.91 -5.29 5.99
CA VAL A 354 -20.49 -6.09 4.84
C VAL A 354 -21.37 -7.32 4.67
N HIS A 355 -21.69 -7.67 3.42
CA HIS A 355 -22.56 -8.78 3.06
C HIS A 355 -21.87 -9.69 2.03
N PRO A 356 -21.28 -10.83 2.45
CA PRO A 356 -20.67 -11.78 1.54
C PRO A 356 -21.73 -12.54 0.74
N LEU A 357 -21.82 -12.29 -0.56
CA LEU A 357 -22.80 -12.93 -1.46
C LEU A 357 -22.27 -14.25 -2.02
N HIS A 358 -21.65 -15.06 -1.16
CA HIS A 358 -21.04 -16.34 -1.50
C HIS A 358 -21.32 -17.40 -0.42
N GLY A 359 -21.32 -18.67 -0.81
CA GLY A 359 -21.58 -19.79 0.09
C GLY A 359 -23.07 -19.99 0.43
N PRO A 360 -23.38 -20.84 1.43
CA PRO A 360 -24.75 -21.26 1.74
C PRO A 360 -25.65 -20.14 2.28
N GLY A 361 -25.08 -19.11 2.91
CA GLY A 361 -25.83 -17.97 3.47
C GLY A 361 -26.08 -16.80 2.49
N ARG A 362 -25.69 -16.94 1.22
CA ARG A 362 -25.67 -15.84 0.24
C ARG A 362 -27.04 -15.19 0.01
N ASP A 363 -28.12 -15.97 0.04
CA ASP A 363 -29.46 -15.49 -0.29
C ASP A 363 -30.00 -14.60 0.85
N ALA A 364 -29.80 -15.01 2.11
CA ALA A 364 -30.09 -14.19 3.29
C ALA A 364 -29.21 -12.92 3.35
N ALA A 365 -27.91 -13.05 3.08
CA ALA A 365 -27.01 -11.90 3.04
C ALA A 365 -27.42 -10.87 1.97
N ARG A 366 -27.88 -11.35 0.81
CA ARG A 366 -28.40 -10.50 -0.28
C ARG A 366 -29.67 -9.76 0.14
N GLU A 367 -30.63 -10.47 0.74
CA GLU A 367 -31.88 -9.86 1.22
C GLU A 367 -31.62 -8.80 2.28
N GLU A 368 -30.68 -9.05 3.20
CA GLU A 368 -30.31 -8.07 4.20
C GLU A 368 -29.65 -6.84 3.59
N TRP A 369 -28.73 -7.02 2.64
CA TRP A 369 -28.08 -5.93 1.91
C TRP A 369 -29.10 -5.06 1.18
N VAL A 370 -30.04 -5.65 0.44
CA VAL A 370 -31.09 -4.91 -0.28
C VAL A 370 -31.97 -4.10 0.68
N ARG A 371 -32.19 -4.60 1.89
CA ARG A 371 -33.04 -3.94 2.90
C ARG A 371 -32.32 -2.83 3.67
N ARG A 372 -31.05 -3.03 4.02
CA ARG A 372 -30.32 -2.17 4.99
C ARG A 372 -29.18 -1.37 4.36
N GLY A 373 -28.80 -1.64 3.12
CA GLY A 373 -27.58 -1.13 2.52
C GLY A 373 -26.32 -1.81 3.07
N GLY A 374 -25.18 -1.16 2.90
CA GLY A 374 -23.85 -1.71 3.18
C GLY A 374 -23.11 -2.12 1.91
N VAL A 375 -22.05 -2.88 2.09
CA VAL A 375 -21.15 -3.33 1.02
C VAL A 375 -21.45 -4.80 0.69
N ALA A 376 -22.05 -5.05 -0.47
CA ALA A 376 -22.14 -6.41 -1.00
C ALA A 376 -20.81 -6.82 -1.62
N VAL A 377 -20.29 -7.99 -1.24
CA VAL A 377 -19.08 -8.58 -1.83
C VAL A 377 -19.47 -9.82 -2.62
N ALA A 378 -19.38 -9.73 -3.95
CA ALA A 378 -19.79 -10.76 -4.89
C ALA A 378 -18.62 -11.25 -5.75
N THR A 379 -18.75 -12.46 -6.29
CA THR A 379 -17.81 -12.96 -7.30
C THR A 379 -18.24 -12.53 -8.71
N LEU A 380 -17.28 -12.42 -9.63
CA LEU A 380 -17.54 -12.13 -11.05
C LEU A 380 -18.62 -13.04 -11.65
N ASP A 381 -18.56 -14.34 -11.33
CA ASP A 381 -19.54 -15.32 -11.81
C ASP A 381 -20.91 -15.18 -11.15
N GLY A 382 -21.00 -14.63 -9.94
CA GLY A 382 -22.26 -14.43 -9.21
C GLY A 382 -23.05 -13.21 -9.66
N LEU A 383 -22.43 -12.28 -10.39
CA LEU A 383 -22.95 -10.95 -10.67
C LEU A 383 -24.28 -10.94 -11.46
N HIS A 384 -24.46 -11.90 -12.37
CA HIS A 384 -25.66 -12.03 -13.19
C HIS A 384 -26.92 -12.42 -12.40
N ARG A 385 -26.79 -12.82 -11.13
CA ARG A 385 -27.89 -13.26 -10.26
C ARG A 385 -28.33 -12.19 -9.27
N LEU A 386 -27.66 -11.05 -9.25
CA LEU A 386 -27.98 -9.98 -8.30
C LEU A 386 -29.20 -9.18 -8.80
N PRO A 387 -30.11 -8.80 -7.88
CA PRO A 387 -31.23 -7.94 -8.21
C PRO A 387 -30.72 -6.59 -8.71
N VAL A 388 -31.58 -5.89 -9.45
CA VAL A 388 -31.31 -4.53 -9.87
C VAL A 388 -31.49 -3.62 -8.66
N THR A 389 -30.39 -3.07 -8.16
CA THR A 389 -30.35 -2.09 -7.07
C THR A 389 -29.40 -0.98 -7.47
N GLU A 390 -29.75 0.27 -7.18
CA GLU A 390 -28.85 1.41 -7.40
C GLU A 390 -27.75 1.40 -6.35
N VAL A 391 -26.49 1.55 -6.78
CA VAL A 391 -25.33 1.54 -5.89
C VAL A 391 -24.56 2.84 -6.03
N GLY A 392 -24.06 3.36 -4.92
CA GLY A 392 -23.28 4.59 -4.89
C GLY A 392 -21.85 4.42 -5.45
N LEU A 393 -21.35 3.18 -5.47
CA LEU A 393 -20.06 2.80 -6.04
C LEU A 393 -20.06 1.32 -6.46
N LEU A 394 -19.54 1.06 -7.66
CA LEU A 394 -19.17 -0.28 -8.13
C LEU A 394 -17.64 -0.40 -8.11
N VAL A 395 -17.10 -1.33 -7.34
CA VAL A 395 -15.68 -1.70 -7.35
C VAL A 395 -15.52 -3.02 -8.08
N VAL A 396 -14.61 -3.10 -9.06
CA VAL A 396 -14.26 -4.35 -9.75
C VAL A 396 -12.79 -4.61 -9.53
N ASP A 397 -12.50 -5.57 -8.66
CA ASP A 397 -11.15 -6.02 -8.35
C ASP A 397 -10.67 -7.04 -9.37
N GLU A 398 -9.37 -7.01 -9.66
CA GLU A 398 -8.73 -7.76 -10.75
C GLU A 398 -9.48 -7.60 -12.09
N ALA A 399 -9.72 -6.35 -12.49
CA ALA A 399 -10.49 -6.01 -13.69
C ALA A 399 -9.94 -6.63 -14.99
N HIS A 400 -8.70 -7.12 -14.99
CA HIS A 400 -8.14 -7.88 -16.11
C HIS A 400 -8.96 -9.14 -16.46
N TYR A 401 -9.77 -9.69 -15.54
CA TYR A 401 -10.69 -10.79 -15.86
C TYR A 401 -11.79 -10.39 -16.84
N VAL A 402 -12.20 -9.13 -16.92
CA VAL A 402 -13.29 -8.68 -17.81
C VAL A 402 -12.81 -8.12 -19.15
N LYS A 403 -11.53 -8.34 -19.50
CA LYS A 403 -10.91 -7.85 -20.73
C LYS A 403 -11.49 -8.40 -22.04
N ASN A 404 -12.22 -9.52 -21.99
CA ASN A 404 -12.88 -10.10 -23.16
C ASN A 404 -14.39 -9.82 -23.12
N PRO A 405 -14.90 -8.89 -23.96
CA PRO A 405 -16.30 -8.47 -23.94
C PRO A 405 -17.31 -9.59 -24.21
N ARG A 406 -16.88 -10.68 -24.86
CA ARG A 406 -17.74 -11.83 -25.23
C ARG A 406 -18.02 -12.77 -24.06
N THR A 407 -17.41 -12.53 -22.91
CA THR A 407 -17.58 -13.40 -21.74
C THR A 407 -18.77 -12.95 -20.91
N ARG A 408 -19.56 -13.90 -20.37
CA ARG A 408 -20.71 -13.60 -19.49
C ARG A 408 -20.37 -12.68 -18.32
N ARG A 409 -19.17 -12.86 -17.75
CA ARG A 409 -18.64 -12.00 -16.67
C ARG A 409 -18.46 -10.54 -17.14
N ALA A 410 -17.94 -10.32 -18.34
CA ALA A 410 -17.74 -8.98 -18.89
C ALA A 410 -19.08 -8.32 -19.25
N GLU A 411 -20.03 -9.08 -19.79
CA GLU A 411 -21.40 -8.58 -20.06
C GLU A 411 -22.10 -8.13 -18.78
N ALA A 412 -22.00 -8.93 -17.70
CA ALA A 412 -22.57 -8.59 -16.40
C ALA A 412 -21.92 -7.32 -15.81
N VAL A 413 -20.59 -7.22 -15.82
CA VAL A 413 -19.88 -6.03 -15.35
C VAL A 413 -20.24 -4.80 -16.18
N ALA A 414 -20.33 -4.92 -17.51
CA ALA A 414 -20.75 -3.84 -18.38
C ALA A 414 -22.17 -3.34 -18.06
N ALA A 415 -23.10 -4.25 -17.75
CA ALA A 415 -24.47 -3.90 -17.37
C ALA A 415 -24.53 -3.12 -16.05
N TRP A 416 -23.64 -3.43 -15.10
CA TRP A 416 -23.49 -2.69 -13.85
C TRP A 416 -22.78 -1.34 -14.04
N CYS A 417 -21.77 -1.27 -14.91
CA CYS A 417 -21.08 0.00 -15.23
C CYS A 417 -22.04 1.02 -15.86
N ARG A 418 -22.94 0.57 -16.74
CA ARG A 418 -23.92 1.45 -17.41
C ARG A 418 -24.91 2.13 -16.45
N ARG A 419 -25.24 1.50 -15.34
CA ARG A 419 -26.25 2.00 -14.38
C ARG A 419 -25.65 2.68 -13.14
N THR A 420 -24.33 2.65 -12.99
CA THR A 420 -23.66 3.18 -11.80
C THR A 420 -22.90 4.44 -12.17
N GLU A 421 -23.13 5.53 -11.45
CA GLU A 421 -22.42 6.79 -11.71
C GLU A 421 -20.92 6.64 -11.45
N ARG A 422 -20.55 6.06 -10.31
CA ARG A 422 -19.16 5.89 -9.87
C ARG A 422 -18.70 4.44 -10.02
N VAL A 423 -17.60 4.23 -10.74
CA VAL A 423 -17.03 2.91 -11.03
C VAL A 423 -15.53 2.93 -10.80
N LEU A 424 -15.05 1.98 -10.02
CA LEU A 424 -13.65 1.86 -9.66
C LEU A 424 -13.11 0.49 -10.08
N PHE A 425 -12.27 0.47 -11.11
CA PHE A 425 -11.56 -0.75 -11.50
C PHE A 425 -10.22 -0.81 -10.79
N LEU A 426 -9.91 -1.94 -10.17
CA LEU A 426 -8.63 -2.20 -9.53
C LEU A 426 -7.89 -3.28 -10.34
N THR A 427 -6.63 -3.05 -10.65
CA THR A 427 -5.82 -4.03 -11.39
C THR A 427 -4.33 -3.79 -11.14
N GLY A 428 -3.57 -4.85 -10.86
CA GLY A 428 -2.12 -4.75 -10.68
C GLY A 428 -1.34 -4.77 -12.00
N THR A 429 -1.96 -5.23 -13.09
CA THR A 429 -1.31 -5.44 -14.39
C THR A 429 -2.26 -5.10 -15.55
N PRO A 430 -2.78 -3.86 -15.65
CA PRO A 430 -3.76 -3.48 -16.66
C PRO A 430 -3.27 -3.66 -18.11
N MET A 431 -1.95 -3.62 -18.33
CA MET A 431 -1.31 -3.64 -19.64
C MET A 431 -0.59 -4.97 -19.92
N GLU A 432 -0.96 -6.06 -19.26
CA GLU A 432 -0.15 -7.28 -19.24
C GLU A 432 0.13 -7.85 -20.63
N ASN A 433 -0.72 -7.61 -21.66
CA ASN A 433 -0.45 -8.12 -23.00
C ASN A 433 -0.85 -7.24 -24.20
N ARG A 434 -1.83 -6.31 -24.13
CA ARG A 434 -2.23 -5.47 -25.29
C ARG A 434 -2.85 -4.11 -24.92
N VAL A 435 -2.55 -3.07 -25.69
CA VAL A 435 -3.24 -1.76 -25.62
C VAL A 435 -4.75 -1.93 -25.83
N GLU A 436 -5.19 -2.86 -26.67
CA GLU A 436 -6.62 -3.14 -26.91
C GLU A 436 -7.37 -3.70 -25.70
N GLU A 437 -6.70 -4.48 -24.85
CA GLU A 437 -7.31 -4.96 -23.61
C GLU A 437 -7.55 -3.79 -22.65
N PHE A 438 -6.57 -2.89 -22.54
CA PHE A 438 -6.70 -1.67 -21.75
C PHE A 438 -7.82 -0.76 -22.29
N ARG A 439 -7.89 -0.57 -23.62
CA ARG A 439 -8.96 0.21 -24.27
C ARG A 439 -10.34 -0.37 -24.01
N THR A 440 -10.46 -1.68 -23.93
CA THR A 440 -11.71 -2.36 -23.56
C THR A 440 -12.13 -1.98 -22.13
N LEU A 441 -11.18 -1.93 -21.18
CA LEU A 441 -11.45 -1.47 -19.82
C LEU A 441 -11.86 0.01 -19.79
N VAL A 442 -11.16 0.88 -20.52
CA VAL A 442 -11.51 2.30 -20.63
C VAL A 442 -12.90 2.49 -21.24
N ALA A 443 -13.29 1.66 -22.22
CA ALA A 443 -14.61 1.73 -22.85
C ALA A 443 -15.77 1.46 -21.88
N TYR A 444 -15.55 0.68 -20.81
CA TYR A 444 -16.56 0.51 -19.76
C TYR A 444 -16.75 1.75 -18.89
N LEU A 445 -15.71 2.57 -18.75
CA LEU A 445 -15.66 3.71 -17.83
C LEU A 445 -15.98 5.02 -18.54
N GLN A 446 -15.24 5.32 -19.62
CA GLN A 446 -15.31 6.55 -20.40
C GLN A 446 -15.33 6.21 -21.90
N PRO A 447 -16.51 5.89 -22.48
CA PRO A 447 -16.64 5.51 -23.88
C PRO A 447 -16.15 6.57 -24.88
N GLY A 448 -16.32 7.86 -24.56
CA GLY A 448 -15.84 8.98 -25.38
C GLY A 448 -14.32 8.96 -25.51
N LEU A 449 -13.62 8.88 -24.37
CA LEU A 449 -12.16 8.74 -24.34
C LEU A 449 -11.69 7.47 -25.06
N ALA A 450 -12.37 6.34 -24.89
CA ALA A 450 -12.06 5.11 -25.61
C ALA A 450 -12.21 5.24 -27.14
N ALA A 451 -13.14 6.07 -27.61
CA ALA A 451 -13.33 6.39 -29.02
C ALA A 451 -12.26 7.36 -29.54
N GLU A 452 -11.83 8.34 -28.74
CA GLU A 452 -10.71 9.24 -29.09
C GLU A 452 -9.39 8.46 -29.21
N LEU A 453 -9.17 7.47 -28.34
CA LEU A 453 -8.07 6.51 -28.46
C LEU A 453 -8.17 5.63 -29.72
N ARG A 454 -9.29 5.63 -30.48
CA ARG A 454 -9.40 5.00 -31.82
C ARG A 454 -8.87 5.90 -32.95
N GLY A 455 -8.93 7.22 -32.78
CA GLY A 455 -8.52 8.18 -33.80
C GLY A 455 -7.17 8.85 -33.54
N SER A 456 -6.72 8.90 -32.29
CA SER A 456 -5.43 9.48 -31.87
C SER A 456 -4.38 8.40 -31.63
N ASP A 457 -3.70 8.05 -32.70
CA ASP A 457 -2.29 7.68 -32.78
C ASP A 457 -1.73 6.52 -31.92
N VAL A 458 -1.57 5.39 -32.61
CA VAL A 458 -0.38 4.51 -32.49
C VAL A 458 0.93 5.28 -32.82
N VAL A 459 0.83 6.49 -33.38
CA VAL A 459 1.89 7.34 -33.93
C VAL A 459 2.50 8.37 -32.94
N ALA A 460 1.86 8.68 -31.80
CA ALA A 460 2.21 9.83 -30.94
C ALA A 460 3.12 9.48 -29.73
N GLY A 461 3.52 8.22 -29.59
CA GLY A 461 4.44 7.74 -28.55
C GLY A 461 3.82 7.55 -27.15
N ALA A 462 4.57 6.86 -26.27
CA ALA A 462 4.10 6.43 -24.94
C ALA A 462 3.74 7.58 -23.98
N HIS A 463 4.36 8.75 -24.14
CA HIS A 463 4.06 9.92 -23.31
C HIS A 463 2.71 10.55 -23.67
N ALA A 464 2.40 10.69 -24.96
CA ALA A 464 1.10 11.21 -25.41
C ALA A 464 -0.04 10.26 -25.01
N PHE A 465 0.17 8.95 -25.13
CA PHE A 465 -0.79 7.95 -24.67
C PHE A 465 -1.04 8.06 -23.15
N ARG A 466 0.01 8.13 -22.33
CA ARG A 466 -0.12 8.30 -20.87
C ARG A 466 -0.90 9.57 -20.51
N ARG A 467 -0.62 10.68 -21.19
CA ARG A 467 -1.34 11.95 -20.97
C ARG A 467 -2.80 11.87 -21.39
N ALA A 468 -3.12 11.17 -22.47
CA ALA A 468 -4.49 10.97 -22.93
C ALA A 468 -5.31 10.12 -21.96
N VAL A 469 -4.71 9.09 -21.35
CA VAL A 469 -5.41 8.19 -20.41
C VAL A 469 -5.39 8.67 -18.96
N ALA A 470 -4.60 9.70 -18.64
CA ALA A 470 -4.45 10.27 -17.29
C ALA A 470 -5.79 10.59 -16.57
N PRO A 471 -6.86 11.07 -17.24
CA PRO A 471 -8.15 11.32 -16.57
C PRO A 471 -8.84 10.06 -16.06
N VAL A 472 -8.59 8.89 -16.67
CA VAL A 472 -9.24 7.62 -16.32
C VAL A 472 -8.31 6.65 -15.61
N TYR A 473 -6.99 6.85 -15.68
CA TYR A 473 -6.01 5.86 -15.24
C TYR A 473 -4.94 6.48 -14.33
N LEU A 474 -4.81 5.92 -13.12
CA LEU A 474 -3.73 6.24 -12.18
C LEU A 474 -2.89 4.98 -11.96
N ARG A 475 -1.56 5.09 -12.13
CA ARG A 475 -0.60 4.02 -11.85
C ARG A 475 0.58 4.60 -11.12
N ARG A 476 0.97 3.97 -10.01
CA ARG A 476 2.19 4.28 -9.27
C ARG A 476 3.00 3.01 -9.04
N ASN A 477 4.32 3.14 -9.06
CA ASN A 477 5.23 2.03 -8.74
C ASN A 477 5.57 2.05 -7.26
N GLN A 478 5.90 0.88 -6.69
CA GLN A 478 6.28 0.75 -5.29
C GLN A 478 7.48 1.61 -4.94
N GLN A 479 8.51 1.61 -5.78
CA GLN A 479 9.75 2.35 -5.53
C GLN A 479 9.53 3.87 -5.47
N ASP A 480 8.53 4.37 -6.21
CA ASP A 480 8.25 5.81 -6.29
C ASP A 480 7.46 6.31 -5.05
N VAL A 481 6.63 5.44 -4.45
CA VAL A 481 5.69 5.84 -3.39
C VAL A 481 5.96 5.22 -2.02
N LEU A 482 6.69 4.10 -1.97
CA LEU A 482 7.12 3.45 -0.73
C LEU A 482 8.63 3.64 -0.56
N ARG A 483 9.03 4.82 -0.09
CA ARG A 483 10.44 5.10 0.22
C ARG A 483 10.94 4.25 1.40
N GLU A 484 10.03 3.69 2.18
CA GLU A 484 10.34 2.86 3.35
C GLU A 484 10.56 1.38 3.04
N LEU A 485 10.20 0.91 1.84
CA LEU A 485 10.25 -0.51 1.53
C LEU A 485 11.71 -0.99 1.53
N PRO A 486 12.03 -2.10 2.23
CA PRO A 486 13.40 -2.57 2.31
C PRO A 486 13.89 -3.06 0.95
N GLY A 487 15.21 -3.22 0.83
CA GLY A 487 15.84 -3.70 -0.39
C GLY A 487 15.27 -5.04 -0.88
N ARG A 488 15.37 -5.27 -2.18
CA ARG A 488 15.11 -6.56 -2.81
C ARG A 488 16.38 -7.00 -3.51
N VAL A 489 16.80 -8.23 -3.26
CA VAL A 489 17.96 -8.84 -3.94
C VAL A 489 17.44 -10.03 -4.75
N ASP A 490 17.58 -9.94 -6.07
CA ASP A 490 17.29 -11.06 -6.97
C ASP A 490 18.59 -11.81 -7.27
N VAL A 491 18.60 -13.12 -7.02
CA VAL A 491 19.75 -14.00 -7.26
C VAL A 491 19.33 -15.13 -8.20
N GLU A 492 20.07 -15.26 -9.29
CA GLU A 492 19.94 -16.40 -10.20
C GLU A 492 20.91 -17.50 -9.76
N GLU A 493 20.35 -18.61 -9.32
CA GLU A 493 21.07 -19.76 -8.79
C GLU A 493 21.25 -20.80 -9.90
N TRP A 494 22.30 -20.60 -10.70
CA TRP A 494 22.65 -21.49 -11.80
C TRP A 494 23.29 -22.78 -11.28
N VAL A 495 22.72 -23.92 -11.64
CA VAL A 495 23.23 -25.25 -11.32
C VAL A 495 23.45 -26.08 -12.57
N GLU A 496 24.48 -26.91 -12.55
CA GLU A 496 24.69 -27.95 -13.56
C GLU A 496 23.85 -29.19 -13.19
N PHE A 497 23.25 -29.83 -14.19
CA PHE A 497 22.51 -31.07 -13.96
C PHE A 497 23.44 -32.16 -13.42
N SER A 498 22.95 -32.93 -12.45
CA SER A 498 23.55 -34.21 -12.15
C SER A 498 23.38 -35.18 -13.33
N GLY A 499 24.14 -36.28 -13.35
CA GLY A 499 23.97 -37.30 -14.39
C GLY A 499 22.54 -37.85 -14.47
N ALA A 500 21.85 -37.95 -13.32
CA ALA A 500 20.48 -38.40 -13.24
C ALA A 500 19.47 -37.35 -13.73
N ASP A 501 19.69 -36.08 -13.38
CA ASP A 501 18.89 -34.95 -13.86
C ASP A 501 18.98 -34.84 -15.40
N LEU A 502 20.20 -34.95 -15.95
CA LEU A 502 20.45 -34.90 -17.38
C LEU A 502 19.79 -36.07 -18.12
N ALA A 503 19.82 -37.27 -17.55
CA ALA A 503 19.14 -38.43 -18.13
C ALA A 503 17.62 -38.23 -18.19
N ALA A 504 17.02 -37.75 -17.09
CA ALA A 504 15.60 -37.43 -17.04
C ALA A 504 15.23 -36.30 -18.00
N TYR A 505 16.10 -35.29 -18.12
CA TYR A 505 15.91 -34.18 -19.06
C TYR A 505 15.96 -34.65 -20.51
N ARG A 506 16.98 -35.41 -20.91
CA ARG A 506 17.11 -35.97 -22.26
C ARG A 506 15.90 -36.82 -22.65
N GLN A 507 15.40 -37.64 -21.71
CA GLN A 507 14.19 -38.41 -21.94
C GLN A 507 12.99 -37.49 -22.20
N ALA A 508 12.79 -36.45 -21.37
CA ALA A 508 11.69 -35.50 -21.56
C ALA A 508 11.78 -34.73 -22.89
N VAL A 509 13.00 -34.39 -23.34
CA VAL A 509 13.22 -33.76 -24.66
C VAL A 509 12.87 -34.72 -25.80
N ALA A 510 13.31 -35.98 -25.73
CA ALA A 510 12.99 -37.00 -26.72
C ALA A 510 11.47 -37.23 -26.84
N GLU A 511 10.76 -37.18 -25.72
CA GLU A 511 9.29 -37.29 -25.66
C GLU A 511 8.55 -36.01 -26.09
N GLY A 512 9.26 -34.90 -26.32
CA GLY A 512 8.68 -33.59 -26.61
C GLY A 512 7.85 -33.01 -25.45
N ASN A 513 8.13 -33.46 -24.22
CA ASN A 513 7.33 -33.14 -23.05
C ASN A 513 7.89 -31.94 -22.29
N PHE A 514 7.50 -30.74 -22.73
CA PHE A 514 7.92 -29.47 -22.14
C PHE A 514 7.72 -29.38 -20.62
N MET A 515 6.62 -29.92 -20.10
CA MET A 515 6.34 -29.89 -18.66
C MET A 515 7.24 -30.86 -17.89
N ALA A 516 7.59 -32.01 -18.47
CA ALA A 516 8.57 -32.92 -17.88
C ALA A 516 10.00 -32.33 -17.92
N MET A 517 10.37 -31.62 -18.99
CA MET A 517 11.64 -30.90 -19.08
C MET A 517 11.81 -29.94 -17.90
N ARG A 518 10.78 -29.14 -17.59
CA ARG A 518 10.80 -28.14 -16.48
C ARG A 518 10.98 -28.73 -15.09
N ARG A 519 10.61 -30.00 -14.88
CA ARG A 519 10.74 -30.69 -13.58
C ARG A 519 11.82 -31.76 -13.57
N ALA A 520 12.60 -31.91 -14.65
CA ALA A 520 13.60 -32.96 -14.80
C ALA A 520 14.62 -32.96 -13.65
N ALA A 521 15.03 -31.76 -13.22
CA ALA A 521 15.95 -31.57 -12.10
C ALA A 521 15.43 -32.08 -10.75
N TYR A 522 14.16 -32.49 -10.63
CA TYR A 522 13.55 -33.00 -9.40
C TYR A 522 13.11 -34.46 -9.53
N ALA A 523 13.35 -35.11 -10.68
CA ALA A 523 12.91 -36.47 -10.94
C ALA A 523 13.61 -37.51 -10.06
N ARG A 524 14.86 -37.23 -9.65
CA ARG A 524 15.69 -38.06 -8.77
C ARG A 524 16.15 -37.23 -7.57
N PRO A 525 15.34 -37.14 -6.49
CA PRO A 525 15.61 -36.25 -5.36
C PRO A 525 16.97 -36.44 -4.70
N ASP A 526 17.46 -37.67 -4.64
CA ASP A 526 18.73 -38.08 -4.03
C ASP A 526 19.97 -37.50 -4.72
N THR A 527 19.84 -37.14 -6.00
CA THR A 527 20.94 -36.62 -6.83
C THR A 527 20.60 -35.29 -7.49
N SER A 528 19.47 -34.69 -7.12
CA SER A 528 18.96 -33.46 -7.71
C SER A 528 19.85 -32.26 -7.41
N ALA A 529 20.40 -31.64 -8.44
CA ALA A 529 21.25 -30.46 -8.29
C ALA A 529 20.47 -29.25 -7.75
N LYS A 530 19.25 -29.02 -8.27
CA LYS A 530 18.38 -27.93 -7.80
C LYS A 530 17.89 -28.15 -6.38
N LEU A 531 17.53 -29.38 -6.00
CA LEU A 531 17.09 -29.67 -4.63
C LEU A 531 18.23 -29.48 -3.65
N LYS A 532 19.46 -29.93 -3.99
CA LYS A 532 20.63 -29.68 -3.16
C LYS A 532 20.83 -28.19 -2.90
N ARG A 533 20.81 -27.36 -3.96
CA ARG A 533 20.96 -25.91 -3.83
C ARG A 533 19.83 -25.28 -3.01
N LEU A 534 18.59 -25.73 -3.21
CA LEU A 534 17.45 -25.29 -2.39
C LEU A 534 17.67 -25.55 -0.91
N LEU A 535 18.15 -26.73 -0.54
CA LEU A 535 18.39 -27.11 0.85
C LEU A 535 19.53 -26.28 1.48
N GLU A 536 20.58 -25.97 0.72
CA GLU A 536 21.64 -25.04 1.16
C GLU A 536 21.06 -23.65 1.48
N LEU A 537 20.24 -23.08 0.60
CA LEU A 537 19.59 -21.78 0.83
C LEU A 537 18.65 -21.80 2.04
N VAL A 538 17.91 -22.89 2.25
CA VAL A 538 17.06 -23.06 3.45
C VAL A 538 17.92 -23.13 4.72
N ALA A 539 19.06 -23.82 4.68
CA ALA A 539 19.98 -23.90 5.81
C ALA A 539 20.60 -22.54 6.15
N ASP A 540 21.01 -21.77 5.13
CA ASP A 540 21.51 -20.40 5.30
C ASP A 540 20.44 -19.49 5.90
N ALA A 541 19.20 -19.57 5.41
CA ALA A 541 18.07 -18.83 5.98
C ALA A 541 17.80 -19.25 7.44
N GLN A 542 17.91 -20.54 7.77
CA GLN A 542 17.75 -21.04 9.13
C GLN A 542 18.83 -20.49 10.06
N ALA A 543 20.09 -20.44 9.63
CA ALA A 543 21.20 -19.89 10.42
C ALA A 543 20.98 -18.41 10.78
N ASN A 544 20.29 -17.67 9.89
CA ASN A 544 19.92 -16.27 10.08
C ASN A 544 18.52 -16.06 10.69
N GLY A 545 17.82 -17.13 11.06
CA GLY A 545 16.46 -17.06 11.62
C GLY A 545 15.39 -16.54 10.65
N LEU A 546 15.68 -16.51 9.34
CA LEU A 546 14.79 -15.97 8.31
C LEU A 546 13.75 -17.02 7.89
N LYS A 547 12.54 -16.56 7.58
CA LYS A 547 11.47 -17.41 7.06
C LYS A 547 11.52 -17.49 5.53
N VAL A 548 11.27 -18.68 5.01
CA VAL A 548 11.40 -19.03 3.60
C VAL A 548 10.05 -19.40 2.99
N ILE A 549 9.79 -18.95 1.76
CA ILE A 549 8.70 -19.47 0.94
C ILE A 549 9.28 -20.12 -0.29
N VAL A 550 8.86 -21.35 -0.55
CA VAL A 550 9.23 -22.10 -1.75
C VAL A 550 8.03 -22.17 -2.68
N PHE A 551 8.19 -21.64 -3.88
CA PHE A 551 7.19 -21.69 -4.93
C PHE A 551 7.58 -22.70 -6.02
N SER A 552 6.57 -23.44 -6.47
CA SER A 552 6.64 -24.21 -7.71
C SER A 552 5.28 -24.21 -8.40
N TYR A 553 5.25 -24.37 -9.71
CA TYR A 553 4.06 -24.70 -10.48
C TYR A 553 3.58 -26.13 -10.17
N PHE A 554 4.52 -27.03 -9.91
CA PHE A 554 4.33 -28.47 -9.88
C PHE A 554 4.11 -29.01 -8.46
N ARG A 555 3.02 -29.76 -8.26
CA ARG A 555 2.67 -30.34 -6.94
C ARG A 555 3.64 -31.43 -6.50
N ASP A 556 4.11 -32.23 -7.45
CA ASP A 556 5.09 -33.29 -7.27
C ASP A 556 6.45 -32.73 -6.84
N VAL A 557 6.91 -31.62 -7.44
CA VAL A 557 8.12 -30.90 -7.01
C VAL A 557 7.98 -30.43 -5.56
N LEU A 558 6.85 -29.83 -5.18
CA LEU A 558 6.60 -29.46 -3.78
C LEU A 558 6.58 -30.69 -2.84
N GLY A 559 6.10 -31.83 -3.32
CA GLY A 559 6.13 -33.09 -2.57
C GLY A 559 7.56 -33.60 -2.32
N VAL A 560 8.44 -33.48 -3.32
CA VAL A 560 9.87 -33.78 -3.21
C VAL A 560 10.53 -32.87 -2.18
N VAL A 561 10.33 -31.55 -2.28
CA VAL A 561 10.90 -30.58 -1.33
C VAL A 561 10.39 -30.85 0.09
N ARG A 562 9.10 -31.14 0.27
CA ARG A 562 8.52 -31.45 1.58
C ARG A 562 9.17 -32.67 2.23
N THR A 563 9.41 -33.71 1.44
CA THR A 563 10.06 -34.93 1.92
C THR A 563 11.50 -34.66 2.33
N ALA A 564 12.23 -33.87 1.54
CA ALA A 564 13.62 -33.51 1.82
C ALA A 564 13.79 -32.60 3.05
N LEU A 565 12.76 -31.83 3.43
CA LEU A 565 12.73 -31.01 4.65
C LEU A 565 12.19 -31.79 5.88
N ASP A 566 12.13 -33.12 5.81
CA ASP A 566 11.61 -34.02 6.85
C ASP A 566 10.19 -33.66 7.33
N GLY A 567 9.36 -33.09 6.46
CA GLY A 567 7.99 -32.68 6.80
C GLY A 567 7.89 -31.48 7.77
N ARG A 568 9.00 -30.77 8.04
CA ARG A 568 9.03 -29.57 8.89
C ARG A 568 8.45 -28.31 8.23
N ALA A 569 8.13 -28.38 6.95
CA ALA A 569 7.56 -27.28 6.19
C ALA A 569 6.03 -27.21 6.30
N HIS A 570 5.49 -25.99 6.33
CA HIS A 570 4.06 -25.69 6.24
C HIS A 570 3.52 -25.92 4.81
N GLY A 571 2.21 -26.16 4.66
CA GLY A 571 1.58 -26.44 3.37
C GLY A 571 1.73 -27.89 2.87
N PRO A 572 1.72 -28.15 1.54
CA PRO A 572 1.74 -27.18 0.45
C PRO A 572 0.39 -26.51 0.22
N ILE A 573 0.41 -25.20 0.03
CA ILE A 573 -0.76 -24.46 -0.45
C ILE A 573 -1.00 -24.82 -1.92
N SER A 574 -2.18 -25.34 -2.23
CA SER A 574 -2.55 -25.80 -3.57
C SER A 574 -3.98 -25.45 -3.92
N GLY A 575 -4.34 -25.62 -5.20
CA GLY A 575 -5.71 -25.44 -5.70
C GLY A 575 -6.75 -26.29 -4.96
N ALA A 576 -6.34 -27.42 -4.37
CA ALA A 576 -7.22 -28.35 -3.65
C ALA A 576 -7.64 -27.86 -2.26
N LEU A 577 -6.89 -26.94 -1.65
CA LEU A 577 -7.24 -26.39 -0.33
C LEU A 577 -8.34 -25.34 -0.45
N THR A 578 -9.30 -25.37 0.47
CA THR A 578 -10.31 -24.31 0.60
C THR A 578 -9.64 -22.99 1.01
N PRO A 579 -10.20 -21.82 0.67
CA PRO A 579 -9.62 -20.52 1.05
C PRO A 579 -9.33 -20.39 2.55
N ALA A 580 -10.23 -20.89 3.41
CA ALA A 580 -10.05 -20.89 4.86
C ALA A 580 -8.84 -21.74 5.29
N ARG A 581 -8.65 -22.93 4.70
CA ARG A 581 -7.48 -23.77 4.99
C ARG A 581 -6.17 -23.14 4.50
N ARG A 582 -6.16 -22.49 3.32
CA ARG A 582 -4.99 -21.75 2.83
C ARG A 582 -4.57 -20.67 3.82
N GLN A 583 -5.53 -19.92 4.35
CA GLN A 583 -5.25 -18.89 5.35
C GLN A 583 -4.69 -19.47 6.65
N GLN A 584 -5.21 -20.60 7.13
CA GLN A 584 -4.71 -21.26 8.34
C GLN A 584 -3.22 -21.64 8.23
N GLU A 585 -2.80 -22.16 7.07
CA GLU A 585 -1.38 -22.48 6.81
C GLU A 585 -0.51 -21.22 6.84
N VAL A 586 -0.96 -20.14 6.22
CA VAL A 586 -0.26 -18.85 6.22
C VAL A 586 -0.17 -18.24 7.62
N ASP A 587 -1.26 -18.30 8.39
CA ASP A 587 -1.30 -17.80 9.76
C ASP A 587 -0.36 -18.61 10.67
N ALA A 588 -0.33 -19.94 10.51
CA ALA A 588 0.58 -20.82 11.24
C ALA A 588 2.05 -20.53 10.92
N PHE A 589 2.39 -20.37 9.64
CA PHE A 589 3.72 -19.96 9.19
C PHE A 589 4.11 -18.58 9.72
N SER A 590 3.18 -17.62 9.68
CA SER A 590 3.43 -16.25 10.15
C SER A 590 3.66 -16.20 11.66
N ARG A 591 2.96 -17.03 12.44
CA ARG A 591 3.09 -17.11 13.92
C ARG A 591 4.27 -17.96 14.41
N ALA A 592 4.88 -18.77 13.54
CA ALA A 592 6.05 -19.57 13.91
C ALA A 592 7.17 -18.65 14.44
N ARG A 593 7.81 -19.02 15.56
CA ARG A 593 8.94 -18.27 16.11
C ARG A 593 10.23 -18.66 15.38
N GLY A 594 11.01 -17.67 14.95
CA GLY A 594 12.25 -17.89 14.20
C GLY A 594 12.00 -18.46 12.80
N HIS A 595 12.91 -19.34 12.35
CA HIS A 595 12.89 -19.95 11.03
C HIS A 595 11.65 -20.81 10.79
N ALA A 596 11.05 -20.69 9.61
CA ALA A 596 9.98 -21.54 9.12
C ALA A 596 10.01 -21.59 7.59
N VAL A 597 9.50 -22.67 7.00
CA VAL A 597 9.39 -22.83 5.54
C VAL A 597 7.92 -23.04 5.17
N LEU A 598 7.43 -22.31 4.17
CA LEU A 598 6.11 -22.50 3.57
C LEU A 598 6.24 -22.96 2.12
N LEU A 599 5.56 -24.07 1.79
CA LEU A 599 5.48 -24.57 0.43
C LEU A 599 4.19 -24.08 -0.23
N SER A 600 4.27 -23.55 -1.45
CA SER A 600 3.08 -23.08 -2.16
C SER A 600 3.18 -23.32 -3.66
N GLN A 601 2.06 -23.72 -4.25
CA GLN A 601 1.92 -23.58 -5.69
C GLN A 601 1.89 -22.10 -6.06
N ILE A 602 2.62 -21.69 -7.08
CA ILE A 602 2.70 -20.28 -7.49
C ILE A 602 1.34 -19.72 -7.92
N GLN A 603 0.49 -20.54 -8.55
CA GLN A 603 -0.88 -20.17 -8.93
C GLN A 603 -1.82 -19.99 -7.73
N ALA A 604 -1.61 -20.78 -6.66
CA ALA A 604 -2.49 -20.77 -5.49
C ALA A 604 -2.05 -19.76 -4.42
N GLY A 605 -0.74 -19.53 -4.30
CA GLY A 605 -0.14 -18.60 -3.35
C GLY A 605 0.11 -17.20 -3.92
N GLY A 606 0.19 -17.05 -5.25
CA GLY A 606 0.37 -15.76 -5.92
C GLY A 606 -0.84 -14.82 -5.82
N VAL A 607 -2.02 -15.33 -5.42
CA VAL A 607 -3.27 -14.55 -5.37
C VAL A 607 -3.86 -14.54 -3.96
N GLY A 608 -3.99 -13.33 -3.39
CA GLY A 608 -4.84 -13.08 -2.22
C GLY A 608 -4.29 -13.47 -0.84
N LEU A 609 -3.06 -13.97 -0.73
CA LEU A 609 -2.42 -14.30 0.55
C LEU A 609 -1.46 -13.21 1.01
N ASN A 610 -1.37 -12.99 2.32
CA ASN A 610 -0.36 -12.12 2.91
C ASN A 610 0.86 -12.96 3.34
N LEU A 611 2.00 -12.77 2.68
CA LEU A 611 3.21 -13.58 2.85
C LEU A 611 4.41 -12.76 3.36
N GLN A 612 4.14 -11.57 3.93
CA GLN A 612 5.12 -10.60 4.44
C GLN A 612 6.07 -11.15 5.51
N ALA A 613 5.67 -12.21 6.22
CA ALA A 613 6.51 -12.83 7.23
C ALA A 613 7.80 -13.45 6.66
N ALA A 614 7.86 -13.70 5.34
CA ALA A 614 9.02 -14.27 4.68
C ALA A 614 9.99 -13.20 4.18
N SER A 615 11.28 -13.46 4.38
CA SER A 615 12.39 -12.64 3.87
C SER A 615 13.16 -13.36 2.76
N VAL A 616 12.91 -14.65 2.54
CA VAL A 616 13.53 -15.45 1.47
C VAL A 616 12.43 -16.09 0.63
N VAL A 617 12.51 -15.90 -0.68
CA VAL A 617 11.62 -16.49 -1.68
C VAL A 617 12.45 -17.34 -2.61
N ILE A 618 12.11 -18.61 -2.77
CA ILE A 618 12.79 -19.55 -3.66
C ILE A 618 11.81 -19.98 -4.75
N MET A 619 12.17 -19.75 -6.01
CA MET A 619 11.46 -20.26 -7.18
C MET A 619 12.16 -21.54 -7.67
N CYS A 620 11.45 -22.66 -7.64
CA CYS A 620 12.00 -23.97 -8.08
C CYS A 620 12.25 -24.04 -9.59
N GLU A 621 11.49 -23.29 -10.37
CA GLU A 621 11.62 -23.23 -11.82
C GLU A 621 11.08 -21.91 -12.38
N PRO A 622 11.56 -21.45 -13.55
CA PRO A 622 11.06 -20.24 -14.19
C PRO A 622 9.61 -20.44 -14.67
N GLN A 623 8.84 -19.37 -14.64
CA GLN A 623 7.44 -19.38 -15.07
C GLN A 623 7.30 -18.88 -16.50
N VAL A 624 6.40 -19.52 -17.25
CA VAL A 624 6.06 -19.12 -18.63
C VAL A 624 5.51 -17.69 -18.69
N LYS A 625 4.82 -17.27 -17.62
CA LYS A 625 4.32 -15.90 -17.45
C LYS A 625 5.12 -15.21 -16.36
N PRO A 626 6.02 -14.26 -16.68
CA PRO A 626 6.82 -13.54 -15.70
C PRO A 626 5.99 -12.82 -14.63
N SER A 627 4.78 -12.37 -15.00
CA SER A 627 3.88 -11.71 -14.04
C SER A 627 3.47 -12.61 -12.88
N MET A 628 3.47 -13.93 -13.03
CA MET A 628 3.19 -14.85 -11.93
C MET A 628 4.28 -14.83 -10.85
N GLU A 629 5.55 -14.72 -11.25
CA GLU A 629 6.66 -14.55 -10.31
C GLU A 629 6.58 -13.20 -9.61
N ASN A 630 6.36 -12.13 -10.38
CA ASN A 630 6.20 -10.78 -9.82
C ASN A 630 5.03 -10.72 -8.82
N GLN A 631 3.90 -11.35 -9.15
CA GLN A 631 2.74 -11.46 -8.26
C GLN A 631 3.08 -12.20 -6.96
N ALA A 632 3.85 -13.29 -7.05
CA ALA A 632 4.26 -14.09 -5.90
C ALA A 632 5.27 -13.37 -5.01
N VAL A 633 6.32 -12.76 -5.59
CA VAL A 633 7.32 -11.96 -4.88
C VAL A 633 6.64 -10.78 -4.18
N ALA A 634 5.72 -10.08 -4.85
CA ALA A 634 4.94 -8.98 -4.27
C ALA A 634 4.04 -9.40 -3.10
N ARG A 635 3.88 -10.69 -2.79
CA ARG A 635 3.22 -11.13 -1.55
C ARG A 635 4.13 -11.09 -0.34
N ALA A 636 5.44 -11.22 -0.53
CA ALA A 636 6.46 -11.11 0.51
C ALA A 636 7.07 -9.69 0.56
N HIS A 637 7.40 -9.12 -0.60
CA HIS A 637 7.94 -7.76 -0.74
C HIS A 637 6.80 -6.76 -1.02
N ARG A 638 6.20 -6.26 0.06
CA ARG A 638 5.06 -5.32 0.02
C ARG A 638 4.98 -4.50 1.31
N MET A 639 4.24 -3.39 1.28
CA MET A 639 3.97 -2.49 2.42
C MET A 639 3.69 -3.24 3.72
N GLY A 640 4.60 -3.13 4.69
CA GLY A 640 4.57 -3.89 5.95
C GLY A 640 5.79 -4.79 6.13
N GLN A 641 6.49 -5.09 5.04
CA GLN A 641 7.78 -5.76 5.07
C GLN A 641 8.84 -4.82 5.67
N VAL A 642 9.57 -5.31 6.67
CA VAL A 642 10.60 -4.54 7.39
C VAL A 642 12.02 -5.08 7.16
N ARG A 643 12.15 -6.29 6.59
CA ARG A 643 13.44 -6.91 6.25
C ARG A 643 13.66 -6.98 4.74
N THR A 644 14.91 -6.95 4.34
CA THR A 644 15.33 -7.15 2.94
C THR A 644 14.80 -8.50 2.44
N VAL A 645 14.21 -8.51 1.24
CA VAL A 645 13.68 -9.74 0.62
C VAL A 645 14.67 -10.27 -0.41
N GLN A 646 15.11 -11.51 -0.21
CA GLN A 646 15.99 -12.24 -1.13
C GLN A 646 15.15 -13.17 -2.00
N VAL A 647 15.27 -13.06 -3.32
CA VAL A 647 14.54 -13.85 -4.31
C VAL A 647 15.53 -14.72 -5.07
N HIS A 648 15.55 -16.01 -4.78
CA HIS A 648 16.41 -16.99 -5.43
C HIS A 648 15.64 -17.72 -6.53
N ARG A 649 16.18 -17.73 -7.75
CA ARG A 649 15.64 -18.50 -8.88
C ARG A 649 16.56 -19.66 -9.19
N LEU A 650 16.08 -20.89 -8.96
CA LEU A 650 16.85 -22.11 -9.25
C LEU A 650 16.78 -22.42 -10.75
N LEU A 651 17.92 -22.37 -11.42
CA LEU A 651 18.02 -22.46 -12.88
C LEU A 651 19.04 -23.52 -13.27
N SER A 652 18.72 -24.31 -14.28
CA SER A 652 19.67 -25.27 -14.84
C SER A 652 20.35 -24.71 -16.08
N VAL A 653 21.68 -24.76 -16.10
CA VAL A 653 22.51 -24.40 -17.25
C VAL A 653 22.24 -25.38 -18.37
N ASP A 654 22.26 -24.90 -19.62
CA ASP A 654 22.13 -25.77 -20.78
C ASP A 654 20.84 -26.62 -20.71
N ALA A 655 19.73 -25.98 -20.35
CA ALA A 655 18.44 -26.65 -20.17
C ALA A 655 17.26 -25.74 -20.56
N VAL A 656 16.05 -26.28 -20.35
CA VAL A 656 14.78 -25.57 -20.59
C VAL A 656 14.72 -24.24 -19.86
N ASP A 657 15.31 -24.15 -18.67
CA ASP A 657 15.26 -22.95 -17.84
C ASP A 657 15.98 -21.78 -18.50
N GLN A 658 17.22 -22.00 -18.96
CA GLN A 658 18.01 -20.99 -19.67
C GLN A 658 17.29 -20.52 -20.93
N ARG A 659 16.74 -21.44 -21.71
CA ARG A 659 15.97 -21.10 -22.93
C ARG A 659 14.72 -20.29 -22.64
N MET A 660 14.00 -20.64 -21.57
CA MET A 660 12.86 -19.86 -21.12
C MET A 660 13.27 -18.43 -20.77
N LEU A 661 14.38 -18.26 -20.05
CA LEU A 661 14.89 -16.94 -19.70
C LEU A 661 15.37 -16.15 -20.92
N ASP A 662 16.10 -16.76 -21.85
CA ASP A 662 16.55 -16.10 -23.07
C ASP A 662 15.36 -15.57 -23.90
N LEU A 663 14.33 -16.41 -24.09
CA LEU A 663 13.15 -16.06 -24.87
C LEU A 663 12.25 -15.03 -24.18
N LEU A 664 12.12 -15.09 -22.85
CA LEU A 664 11.34 -14.14 -22.08
C LEU A 664 12.10 -12.81 -21.90
N GLY A 665 13.42 -12.87 -21.72
CA GLY A 665 14.33 -11.74 -21.52
C GLY A 665 14.45 -10.87 -22.77
N ALA A 666 14.72 -11.46 -23.94
CA ALA A 666 14.76 -10.72 -25.20
C ALA A 666 13.45 -9.96 -25.48
N LYS A 667 12.31 -10.50 -25.01
CA LYS A 667 11.00 -9.84 -25.12
C LYS A 667 10.78 -8.75 -24.08
N ALA A 668 11.21 -8.97 -22.84
CA ALA A 668 11.15 -7.96 -21.79
C ALA A 668 12.00 -6.75 -22.16
N GLU A 669 13.20 -6.96 -22.72
CA GLU A 669 14.05 -5.89 -23.26
C GLU A 669 13.41 -5.17 -24.44
N LEU A 670 12.75 -5.89 -25.37
CA LEU A 670 11.96 -5.27 -26.44
C LEU A 670 10.81 -4.41 -25.89
N PHE A 671 10.13 -4.86 -24.84
CA PHE A 671 9.05 -4.11 -24.20
C PHE A 671 9.56 -2.89 -23.42
N ASP A 672 10.64 -3.06 -22.65
CA ASP A 672 11.21 -2.00 -21.81
C ASP A 672 11.97 -0.97 -22.65
N ALA A 673 12.63 -1.39 -23.73
CA ALA A 673 13.19 -0.48 -24.73
C ALA A 673 12.10 0.31 -25.46
N TYR A 674 10.95 -0.30 -25.76
CA TYR A 674 9.77 0.37 -26.34
C TYR A 674 9.06 1.31 -25.34
N ALA A 675 9.11 0.97 -24.05
CA ALA A 675 8.55 1.79 -22.97
C ALA A 675 9.45 2.95 -22.54
N ARG A 676 10.79 2.83 -22.71
CA ARG A 676 11.79 3.80 -22.22
C ARG A 676 12.49 4.62 -23.31
N ARG A 677 12.63 4.13 -24.55
CA ARG A 677 13.16 4.93 -25.67
C ARG A 677 12.01 5.36 -26.58
N SER A 678 11.57 6.60 -26.39
CA SER A 678 10.86 7.34 -27.42
C SER A 678 11.67 7.32 -28.73
N ASP A 679 10.97 7.14 -29.86
CA ASP A 679 11.36 7.57 -31.22
C ASP A 679 11.52 6.50 -32.31
N LEU A 680 11.31 5.20 -32.06
CA LEU A 680 11.26 4.20 -33.15
C LEU A 680 10.13 3.18 -32.96
N ALA A 681 8.89 3.64 -33.12
CA ALA A 681 7.69 2.81 -33.07
C ALA A 681 7.04 2.70 -34.45
N GLU A 682 7.69 2.03 -35.40
CA GLU A 682 7.04 1.71 -36.67
C GLU A 682 7.35 0.27 -37.09
N SER A 683 6.27 -0.50 -37.28
CA SER A 683 6.15 -1.79 -38.01
C SER A 683 6.14 -3.14 -37.27
N THR A 684 6.22 -3.23 -35.95
CA THR A 684 6.06 -4.53 -35.24
C THR A 684 5.15 -4.51 -34.02
N ALA A 685 4.12 -3.66 -34.01
CA ALA A 685 3.08 -3.70 -32.96
C ALA A 685 2.19 -4.96 -33.00
N ASP A 686 2.40 -5.85 -33.98
CA ASP A 686 1.77 -7.18 -34.10
C ASP A 686 2.71 -8.36 -33.75
N ALA A 687 3.86 -8.12 -33.14
CA ALA A 687 4.86 -9.16 -32.82
C ALA A 687 5.12 -9.19 -31.29
N VAL A 688 5.01 -10.27 -30.50
CA VAL A 688 4.71 -11.70 -30.73
C VAL A 688 4.14 -12.24 -29.40
N ASP A 689 2.81 -12.43 -29.33
CA ASP A 689 2.22 -13.32 -28.32
C ASP A 689 2.59 -14.75 -28.73
N ILE A 690 3.52 -15.34 -27.97
CA ILE A 690 3.75 -16.76 -28.08
C ILE A 690 2.82 -17.35 -27.02
N SER A 691 1.73 -17.96 -27.46
CA SER A 691 0.89 -18.76 -26.56
C SER A 691 1.79 -19.73 -25.79
N GLU A 692 1.43 -20.10 -24.56
CA GLU A 692 2.23 -21.08 -23.79
C GLU A 692 2.57 -22.34 -24.61
N GLN A 693 1.67 -22.70 -25.53
CA GLN A 693 1.84 -23.78 -26.50
C GLN A 693 2.91 -23.50 -27.57
N ALA A 694 2.93 -22.29 -28.15
CA ALA A 694 3.94 -21.92 -29.12
C ALA A 694 5.34 -21.81 -28.46
N LEU A 695 5.41 -21.39 -27.19
CA LEU A 695 6.67 -21.26 -26.45
C LEU A 695 7.22 -22.65 -26.15
N ALA A 696 6.34 -23.51 -25.61
CA ALA A 696 6.66 -24.90 -25.36
C ALA A 696 7.14 -25.59 -26.65
N ARG A 697 6.45 -25.37 -27.78
CA ARG A 697 6.82 -25.96 -29.06
C ARG A 697 8.19 -25.48 -29.54
N GLN A 698 8.43 -24.18 -29.54
CA GLN A 698 9.71 -23.61 -29.97
C GLN A 698 10.87 -24.15 -29.13
N ILE A 699 10.72 -24.15 -27.80
CA ILE A 699 11.74 -24.65 -26.88
C ILE A 699 12.00 -26.14 -27.10
N VAL A 700 10.94 -26.96 -27.25
CA VAL A 700 11.10 -28.39 -27.52
C VAL A 700 11.87 -28.62 -28.84
N GLU A 701 11.51 -27.92 -29.91
CA GLU A 701 12.17 -28.04 -31.23
C GLU A 701 13.64 -27.58 -31.21
N GLU A 702 13.97 -26.54 -30.43
CA GLU A 702 15.35 -26.07 -30.24
C GLU A 702 16.17 -27.07 -29.41
N GLU A 703 15.59 -27.62 -28.35
CA GLU A 703 16.28 -28.55 -27.46
C GLU A 703 16.49 -29.93 -28.09
N GLN A 704 15.55 -30.42 -28.90
CA GLN A 704 15.74 -31.63 -29.71
C GLN A 704 16.89 -31.45 -30.71
N ARG A 705 16.93 -30.30 -31.41
CA ARG A 705 18.04 -29.97 -32.32
C ARG A 705 19.39 -29.91 -31.60
N ARG A 706 19.43 -29.28 -30.43
CA ARG A 706 20.67 -29.16 -29.63
C ARG A 706 21.20 -30.51 -29.18
N LEU A 707 20.31 -31.43 -28.79
CA LEU A 707 20.66 -32.77 -28.33
C LEU A 707 20.81 -33.79 -29.47
N ALA A 708 20.65 -33.36 -30.73
CA ALA A 708 20.67 -34.21 -31.93
C ALA A 708 19.69 -35.40 -31.86
N LEU A 709 18.49 -35.15 -31.32
CA LEU A 709 17.39 -36.11 -31.18
C LEU A 709 16.35 -35.97 -32.29
#